data_AF-A0A261XYL8-F1
#
_entry.id   AF-A0A261XYL8-F1
#
_cell.length_a   1.000
_cell.length_b   1.000
_cell.length_c   1.000
_cell.angle_alpha   90.00
_cell.angle_beta   90.00
_cell.angle_gamma   90.00
#
_symmetry.space_group_name_H-M   'P 1'
#
loop_
_entity.id
_entity.type
_entity.pdbx_description
1 polymer ?
#
loop_
_entity_poly.entity_id
_entity_poly.type
_entity_poly.pdbx_seq_one_letter_code
_entity_poly.pdbx_strand_id
1 'polypeptide(L)'
;MALATINIPRINYAQEKERLKEFIQKFEAREQTVEDEESMDLDSQTTRRSLKYMQMLQSIANRERDDFTVELDDLDVFEDREVGLVKNILENTSHYTDIIAEIVDLLLKDIVPSTLYQEDNVDVMIEQRRQRDSNRPETDQSVFPAVLLRRYNVYFKPLTRTKAVSLRQVSAAEVGGLVSVKAIVTRVSDVKPLMLVAAYLCDVCGYESFQIPNATQFLPQMQCPSEVCKRENSKGKLYHQNRGSKFAPFQEVKIQELTDQVPVGHIPRSMTLHLSGTQTRKLKPGDVCIVSGVFTPRPYQGFSGLRAGLLVDTFLDVHDVTLLKRQYEDMKMTMDVHDRIEDLMHSGNLYERLARSIAPEIYGHEDVKKALLLQLVGAVTKQVGDGMKIRGDINICLMGDPGVAKSQLLKFISKVAPRGVYTTGKGSSGVGLTAAVMRDPVTEEMVLEGGALVLADEGICCIDEFDKMDDSDRTAIHEVMEQQTISISKAGITTTLNARTSILAAANPQYGRYNPRLNPLQNINLPSALLSRFDILFLILDQPDDDLDRRLAEHVTYVHTHNKHPSRENDDVIEPEMIRHYIAHARTKRPVLSPAVVDHITSEYVRLRKHQQANQGSRHEFTYASARSLLGIIRMSQALARLRFSDEVDGADVDEALRLLDVSKSSLYDSSRDRADRPDPVNEIWRIIKNMRDEEATSIRLAPVRDRIIRAGYTETQLDQTLRQYQDLQIIQSMVWYASTESPPPAEGDLPGVAHSKFIKNTQQQALANSELAKTGVANGETKKMNYYQAVNDAMGIVLATDETAVVFGEDVSFGGVFRCTSGLAEMFGRDRVFNTPLTEQGIAGFGIGMAAMGHTAIAEIQFADYIFPAFDQLVNEAAKYRYRSGGIFDVGGLTVRAPCSAVGHGGHYHSQSPEAYFAHTPGLKIVTARSPIQAKGLLLASIRDRNPVIFLEPKILYRAAVEQVPIGDYELPLGKAEVLKPGKDVTVIGWGSQIYALENAINMAESKGISCELIDLRTILPWDVETVAKSVNKTGRLVIAHEAPKTQGFAAEIASSIMERCFLRLEAPIQRICGWDTPFPLVFEKFYMPDAIRCFDGIKKAVDY
;
A
#
# COMPACT_ATOMS: atom_id res chain seq x y z
N MET A 1 -11.45 55.15 -36.68
CA MET A 1 -12.22 54.49 -35.61
C MET A 1 -13.67 54.50 -36.02
N ALA A 2 -14.23 53.34 -36.38
CA ALA A 2 -15.65 53.23 -36.68
C ALA A 2 -16.41 53.01 -35.36
N LEU A 3 -17.00 54.07 -34.80
CA LEU A 3 -18.09 53.97 -33.81
C LEU A 3 -19.38 53.56 -34.54
N ALA A 4 -19.33 52.50 -35.33
CA ALA A 4 -20.50 52.00 -36.04
C ALA A 4 -21.32 51.14 -35.08
N THR A 5 -22.45 51.67 -34.61
CA THR A 5 -23.44 50.89 -33.87
C THR A 5 -24.15 49.95 -34.85
N ILE A 6 -23.85 48.66 -34.77
CA ILE A 6 -24.54 47.62 -35.55
C ILE A 6 -25.88 47.38 -34.85
N ASN A 7 -26.98 47.75 -35.49
CA ASN A 7 -28.32 47.39 -35.01
C ASN A 7 -28.52 45.89 -35.18
N ILE A 8 -28.51 45.14 -34.07
CA ILE A 8 -28.90 43.72 -34.04
C ILE A 8 -30.43 43.68 -34.05
N PRO A 9 -31.09 43.33 -35.16
CA PRO A 9 -32.53 43.55 -35.35
C PRO A 9 -33.45 42.63 -34.52
N ARG A 10 -32.88 41.82 -33.61
CA ARG A 10 -33.60 40.77 -32.87
C ARG A 10 -33.90 41.07 -31.40
N ILE A 11 -33.30 42.10 -30.79
CA ILE A 11 -33.35 42.28 -29.33
C ILE A 11 -33.82 43.70 -28.99
N ASN A 12 -34.92 43.80 -28.24
CA ASN A 12 -35.42 45.06 -27.67
C ASN A 12 -35.69 44.87 -26.18
N TYR A 13 -34.75 45.35 -25.35
CA TYR A 13 -34.79 45.19 -23.90
C TYR A 13 -36.01 45.82 -23.22
N ALA A 14 -36.62 46.86 -23.81
CA ALA A 14 -37.82 47.47 -23.22
C ALA A 14 -39.04 46.54 -23.31
N GLN A 15 -39.20 45.84 -24.43
CA GLN A 15 -40.28 44.86 -24.62
C GLN A 15 -40.04 43.61 -23.77
N GLU A 16 -38.79 43.15 -23.67
CA GLU A 16 -38.44 42.00 -22.83
C GLU A 16 -38.63 42.30 -21.33
N LYS A 17 -38.35 43.53 -20.89
CA LYS A 17 -38.61 43.98 -19.52
C LYS A 17 -40.09 43.92 -19.14
N GLU A 18 -40.99 44.34 -20.05
CA GLU A 18 -42.43 44.22 -19.83
C GLU A 18 -42.87 42.75 -19.74
N ARG A 19 -42.37 41.89 -20.63
CA ARG A 19 -42.68 40.44 -20.61
C ARG A 19 -42.22 39.76 -19.33
N LEU A 20 -40.99 40.02 -18.88
CA LEU A 20 -40.46 39.48 -17.62
C LEU A 20 -41.29 39.96 -16.42
N LYS A 21 -41.79 41.20 -16.45
CA LYS A 21 -42.70 41.71 -15.43
C LYS A 21 -44.03 40.96 -15.44
N GLU A 22 -44.60 40.70 -16.61
CA GLU A 22 -45.84 39.90 -16.71
C GLU A 22 -45.64 38.46 -16.23
N PHE A 23 -44.51 37.84 -16.55
CA PHE A 23 -44.15 36.51 -16.08
C PHE A 23 -44.15 36.41 -14.55
N ILE A 24 -43.44 37.33 -13.88
CA ILE A 24 -43.34 37.32 -12.41
C ILE A 24 -44.72 37.49 -11.74
N GLN A 25 -45.63 38.27 -12.35
CA GLN A 25 -46.96 38.53 -11.79
C GLN A 25 -47.98 37.40 -12.05
N LYS A 26 -47.94 36.76 -13.23
CA LYS A 26 -49.00 35.88 -13.73
C LYS A 26 -48.68 34.38 -13.63
N PHE A 27 -47.45 34.00 -13.29
CA PHE A 27 -47.05 32.58 -13.28
C PHE A 27 -47.68 31.79 -12.12
N GLU A 28 -48.47 30.77 -12.47
CA GLU A 28 -49.10 29.82 -11.54
C GLU A 28 -48.31 28.50 -11.52
N ALA A 29 -47.78 28.12 -10.36
CA ALA A 29 -47.15 26.81 -10.19
C ALA A 29 -48.19 25.76 -9.78
N ARG A 30 -48.06 24.52 -10.29
CA ARG A 30 -48.78 23.36 -9.75
C ARG A 30 -47.95 22.78 -8.60
N GLU A 31 -48.24 23.17 -7.36
CA GLU A 31 -47.67 22.51 -6.19
C GLU A 31 -48.52 21.27 -5.84
N GLN A 32 -47.88 20.09 -5.81
CA GLN A 32 -48.36 18.92 -5.08
C GLN A 32 -47.74 19.01 -3.69
N THR A 33 -48.48 19.50 -2.70
CA THR A 33 -48.06 19.44 -1.30
C THR A 33 -48.34 18.04 -0.76
N VAL A 34 -47.28 17.31 -0.41
CA VAL A 34 -47.34 16.20 0.55
C VAL A 34 -47.38 16.89 1.92
N GLU A 35 -48.58 17.05 2.48
CA GLU A 35 -48.73 17.50 3.87
C GLU A 35 -48.54 16.31 4.80
N ASP A 36 -47.81 16.55 5.89
CA ASP A 36 -47.58 15.63 7.00
C ASP A 36 -48.89 15.00 7.50
N GLU A 37 -48.90 13.68 7.64
CA GLU A 37 -50.02 12.91 8.19
C GLU A 37 -50.22 13.22 9.69
N GLU A 38 -50.90 14.32 10.01
CA GLU A 38 -51.46 14.53 11.36
C GLU A 38 -52.63 15.53 11.37
N SER A 39 -53.65 15.31 10.53
CA SER A 39 -55.05 15.63 10.88
C SER A 39 -56.03 14.96 9.92
N MET A 40 -56.92 14.16 10.49
CA MET A 40 -57.92 13.39 9.77
C MET A 40 -59.23 14.19 9.73
N ASP A 41 -59.44 14.96 8.66
CA ASP A 41 -60.75 15.49 8.27
C ASP A 41 -60.98 15.21 6.77
N LEU A 42 -61.94 14.31 6.48
CA LEU A 42 -62.45 14.04 5.14
C LEU A 42 -63.38 15.18 4.70
N ASP A 43 -62.96 15.96 3.70
CA ASP A 43 -63.77 16.59 2.64
C ASP A 43 -63.21 17.98 2.25
N SER A 44 -62.24 18.01 1.34
CA SER A 44 -62.08 19.02 0.24
C SER A 44 -60.67 19.01 -0.36
N GLN A 45 -60.43 18.18 -1.38
CA GLN A 45 -59.26 18.32 -2.25
C GLN A 45 -59.42 19.56 -3.15
N THR A 46 -59.21 20.75 -2.58
CA THR A 46 -59.13 22.00 -3.34
C THR A 46 -57.65 22.25 -3.63
N THR A 47 -57.21 21.98 -4.85
CA THR A 47 -55.85 22.33 -5.30
C THR A 47 -55.70 23.86 -5.25
N ARG A 48 -55.03 24.38 -4.21
CA ARG A 48 -54.71 25.82 -4.10
C ARG A 48 -53.67 26.16 -5.17
N ARG A 49 -54.04 27.03 -6.11
CA ARG A 49 -53.10 27.62 -7.08
C ARG A 49 -52.38 28.78 -6.41
N SER A 50 -51.08 28.65 -6.19
CA SER A 50 -50.21 29.66 -5.60
C SER A 50 -49.36 30.34 -6.68
N LEU A 51 -49.25 31.67 -6.61
CA LEU A 51 -48.32 32.45 -7.43
C LEU A 51 -46.92 32.34 -6.83
N LYS A 52 -46.11 31.37 -7.29
CA LYS A 52 -44.78 31.04 -6.76
C LYS A 52 -43.86 32.25 -6.59
N TYR A 53 -43.69 33.05 -7.66
CA TYR A 53 -42.79 34.21 -7.64
C TYR A 53 -43.32 35.36 -6.79
N MET A 54 -44.64 35.56 -6.72
CA MET A 54 -45.25 36.56 -5.83
C MET A 54 -45.11 36.16 -4.35
N GLN A 55 -45.21 34.87 -4.03
CA GLN A 55 -44.92 34.37 -2.69
C GLN A 55 -43.44 34.54 -2.32
N MET A 56 -42.53 34.28 -3.27
CA MET A 56 -41.10 34.57 -3.06
C MET A 56 -40.87 36.07 -2.80
N LEU A 57 -41.50 36.95 -3.58
CA LEU A 57 -41.45 38.39 -3.34
C LEU A 57 -42.03 38.79 -1.99
N GLN A 58 -43.14 38.16 -1.55
CA GLN A 58 -43.70 38.38 -0.22
C GLN A 58 -42.72 37.92 0.87
N SER A 59 -42.03 36.79 0.70
CA SER A 59 -41.02 36.32 1.66
C SER A 59 -39.80 37.24 1.74
N ILE A 60 -39.40 37.84 0.60
CA ILE A 60 -38.34 38.86 0.54
C ILE A 60 -38.81 40.15 1.21
N ALA A 61 -40.05 40.58 0.95
CA ALA A 61 -40.65 41.73 1.61
C ALA A 61 -40.68 41.51 3.12
N ASN A 62 -41.16 40.34 3.57
CA ASN A 62 -41.19 39.90 4.97
C ASN A 62 -39.79 39.68 5.59
N ARG A 63 -38.72 39.70 4.78
CA ARG A 63 -37.31 39.53 5.18
C ARG A 63 -36.96 38.14 5.72
N GLU A 64 -37.69 37.12 5.28
CA GLU A 64 -37.38 35.72 5.59
C GLU A 64 -36.33 35.16 4.62
N ARG A 65 -36.21 35.77 3.43
CA ARG A 65 -35.39 35.27 2.32
C ARG A 65 -34.63 36.39 1.61
N ASP A 66 -33.35 36.15 1.32
CA ASP A 66 -32.43 37.10 0.66
C ASP A 66 -32.07 36.71 -0.79
N ASP A 67 -32.63 35.60 -1.30
CA ASP A 67 -32.36 35.08 -2.65
C ASP A 67 -33.63 35.05 -3.50
N PHE A 68 -33.57 35.69 -4.67
CA PHE A 68 -34.60 35.63 -5.70
C PHE A 68 -34.10 34.74 -6.84
N THR A 69 -34.49 33.46 -6.79
CA THR A 69 -34.09 32.44 -7.76
C THR A 69 -35.14 32.31 -8.86
N VAL A 70 -34.76 32.61 -10.11
CA VAL A 70 -35.61 32.41 -11.30
C VAL A 70 -35.24 31.10 -11.97
N GLU A 71 -36.22 30.19 -12.10
CA GLU A 71 -36.02 28.91 -12.77
C GLU A 71 -36.31 29.07 -14.26
N LEU A 72 -35.35 28.71 -15.12
CA LEU A 72 -35.53 28.80 -16.57
C LEU A 72 -36.57 27.80 -17.10
N ASP A 73 -36.83 26.71 -16.38
CA ASP A 73 -37.89 25.75 -16.73
C ASP A 73 -39.29 26.40 -16.61
N ASP A 74 -39.50 27.25 -15.60
CA ASP A 74 -40.77 27.97 -15.42
C ASP A 74 -40.98 28.99 -16.56
N LEU A 75 -39.90 29.65 -17.00
CA LEU A 75 -39.92 30.56 -18.14
C LEU A 75 -40.21 29.81 -19.46
N ASP A 76 -39.63 28.63 -19.66
CA ASP A 76 -39.87 27.80 -20.85
C ASP A 76 -41.33 27.35 -20.94
N VAL A 77 -41.93 26.92 -19.81
CA VAL A 77 -43.36 26.54 -19.74
C VAL A 77 -44.29 27.73 -20.03
N PHE A 78 -43.91 28.94 -19.63
CA PHE A 78 -44.69 30.14 -19.89
C PHE A 78 -44.65 30.56 -21.38
N GLU A 79 -43.59 30.20 -22.12
CA GLU A 79 -43.29 30.68 -23.47
C GLU A 79 -43.73 29.76 -24.63
N ASP A 80 -44.55 28.73 -24.38
CA ASP A 80 -44.82 27.55 -25.23
C ASP A 80 -44.97 27.74 -26.78
N ARG A 81 -45.11 28.94 -27.35
CA ARG A 81 -45.07 29.23 -28.81
C ARG A 81 -44.53 30.64 -29.17
N GLU A 82 -43.24 30.71 -29.49
CA GLU A 82 -42.47 31.80 -30.18
C GLU A 82 -41.71 32.87 -29.35
N VAL A 83 -40.42 33.00 -29.75
CA VAL A 83 -39.37 34.00 -29.42
C VAL A 83 -38.48 33.64 -28.21
N GLY A 84 -37.19 33.39 -28.49
CA GLY A 84 -36.21 32.86 -27.54
C GLY A 84 -35.70 33.85 -26.49
N LEU A 85 -36.54 34.28 -25.55
CA LEU A 85 -36.10 35.02 -24.36
C LEU A 85 -35.15 34.17 -23.53
N VAL A 86 -35.48 32.89 -23.29
CA VAL A 86 -34.58 31.92 -22.63
C VAL A 86 -33.22 31.88 -23.34
N LYS A 87 -33.22 31.87 -24.68
CA LYS A 87 -31.99 31.89 -25.46
C LYS A 87 -31.21 33.20 -25.28
N ASN A 88 -31.89 34.35 -25.27
CA ASN A 88 -31.25 35.64 -25.05
C ASN A 88 -30.66 35.75 -23.62
N ILE A 89 -31.37 35.21 -22.62
CA ILE A 89 -30.89 35.12 -21.23
C ILE A 89 -29.65 34.23 -21.15
N LEU A 90 -29.62 33.11 -21.87
CA LEU A 90 -28.45 32.23 -21.95
C LEU A 90 -27.27 32.88 -22.67
N GLU A 91 -27.48 33.79 -23.62
CA GLU A 91 -26.41 34.49 -24.35
C GLU A 91 -25.81 35.67 -23.54
N ASN A 92 -26.61 36.43 -22.79
CA ASN A 92 -26.13 37.59 -22.02
C ASN A 92 -26.80 37.72 -20.65
N THR A 93 -26.46 36.80 -19.75
CA THR A 93 -27.17 36.64 -18.47
C THR A 93 -26.95 37.81 -17.51
N SER A 94 -25.74 38.39 -17.49
CA SER A 94 -25.39 39.49 -16.57
C SER A 94 -26.23 40.76 -16.81
N HIS A 95 -26.72 40.99 -18.02
CA HIS A 95 -27.61 42.13 -18.24
C HIS A 95 -29.04 41.84 -17.77
N TYR A 96 -29.51 40.59 -17.95
CA TYR A 96 -30.83 40.19 -17.48
C TYR A 96 -30.92 40.11 -15.95
N THR A 97 -29.83 39.80 -15.24
CA THR A 97 -29.82 39.92 -13.77
C THR A 97 -30.13 41.35 -13.32
N ASP A 98 -29.57 42.35 -14.00
CA ASP A 98 -29.82 43.76 -13.69
C ASP A 98 -31.27 44.17 -14.02
N ILE A 99 -31.78 43.74 -15.19
CA ILE A 99 -33.17 44.00 -15.60
C ILE A 99 -34.16 43.38 -14.61
N ILE A 100 -33.95 42.13 -14.20
CA ILE A 100 -34.83 41.46 -13.22
C ILE A 100 -34.76 42.17 -11.88
N ALA A 101 -33.56 42.59 -11.43
CA ALA A 101 -33.44 43.35 -10.20
C ALA A 101 -34.20 44.69 -10.28
N GLU A 102 -34.18 45.39 -11.42
CA GLU A 102 -35.02 46.59 -11.60
C GLU A 102 -36.52 46.30 -11.58
N ILE A 103 -36.96 45.18 -12.16
CA ILE A 103 -38.38 44.77 -12.14
C ILE A 103 -38.80 44.44 -10.71
N VAL A 104 -38.00 43.67 -9.99
CA VAL A 104 -38.26 43.30 -8.59
C VAL A 104 -38.30 44.55 -7.70
N ASP A 105 -37.39 45.51 -7.91
CA ASP A 105 -37.41 46.80 -7.18
C ASP A 105 -38.69 47.61 -7.43
N LEU A 106 -39.30 47.51 -8.62
CA LEU A 106 -40.59 48.12 -8.93
C LEU A 106 -41.74 47.38 -8.24
N LEU A 107 -41.74 46.04 -8.29
CA LEU A 107 -42.80 45.23 -7.71
C LEU A 107 -42.80 45.25 -6.17
N LEU A 108 -41.63 45.33 -5.54
CA LEU A 108 -41.49 45.42 -4.08
C LEU A 108 -42.11 46.70 -3.49
N LYS A 109 -42.22 47.78 -4.27
CA LYS A 109 -42.89 49.02 -3.81
C LYS A 109 -44.39 48.85 -3.63
N ASP A 110 -45.00 47.93 -4.37
CA ASP A 110 -46.45 47.72 -4.40
C ASP A 110 -46.90 46.68 -3.34
N ILE A 111 -45.98 45.90 -2.78
CA ILE A 111 -46.26 44.82 -1.82
C ILE A 111 -46.21 45.35 -0.39
N VAL A 112 -47.27 45.09 0.38
CA VAL A 112 -47.33 45.41 1.81
C VAL A 112 -46.80 44.23 2.63
N PRO A 113 -45.83 44.44 3.54
CA PRO A 113 -45.35 43.37 4.42
C PRO A 113 -46.44 42.95 5.42
N SER A 114 -46.58 41.65 5.65
CA SER A 114 -47.70 41.08 6.42
C SER A 114 -47.49 41.09 7.95
N THR A 115 -46.27 41.30 8.42
CA THR A 115 -45.89 41.28 9.84
C THR A 115 -45.43 42.66 10.32
N LEU A 116 -45.87 43.08 11.51
CA LEU A 116 -45.35 44.26 12.20
C LEU A 116 -43.96 43.93 12.76
N TYR A 117 -42.94 44.58 12.19
CA TYR A 117 -41.51 44.26 12.37
C TYR A 117 -40.94 44.55 13.78
N GLN A 118 -39.90 43.78 14.10
CA GLN A 118 -38.79 44.22 14.93
C GLN A 118 -37.72 44.78 13.97
N GLU A 119 -37.48 46.08 13.97
CA GLU A 119 -36.64 46.73 12.97
C GLU A 119 -35.16 46.35 13.12
N ASP A 120 -34.53 45.89 12.03
CA ASP A 120 -33.08 45.72 11.96
C ASP A 120 -32.37 47.07 12.02
N ASN A 121 -31.32 47.16 12.84
CA ASN A 121 -30.54 48.39 13.06
C ASN A 121 -30.04 49.08 11.77
N VAL A 122 -29.78 48.31 10.70
CA VAL A 122 -29.29 48.85 9.42
C VAL A 122 -30.41 49.55 8.64
N ASP A 123 -31.65 49.07 8.70
CA ASP A 123 -32.76 49.74 7.99
C ASP A 123 -33.19 51.02 8.67
N VAL A 124 -33.24 51.01 10.00
CA VAL A 124 -33.46 52.24 10.77
C VAL A 124 -32.41 53.27 10.40
N MET A 125 -31.13 52.86 10.26
CA MET A 125 -30.07 53.76 9.82
C MET A 125 -30.25 54.25 8.38
N ILE A 126 -30.60 53.40 7.42
CA ILE A 126 -30.80 53.80 6.02
C ILE A 126 -32.02 54.72 5.89
N GLU A 127 -33.12 54.41 6.60
CA GLU A 127 -34.33 55.22 6.59
C GLU A 127 -34.12 56.56 7.29
N GLN A 128 -33.43 56.60 8.44
CA GLN A 128 -33.00 57.84 9.08
C GLN A 128 -32.09 58.68 8.17
N ARG A 129 -31.19 58.04 7.41
CA ARG A 129 -30.34 58.73 6.42
C ARG A 129 -31.18 59.30 5.27
N ARG A 130 -32.14 58.52 4.76
CA ARG A 130 -33.04 58.94 3.68
C ARG A 130 -33.92 60.10 4.12
N GLN A 131 -34.48 60.06 5.32
CA GLN A 131 -35.26 61.16 5.90
C GLN A 131 -34.40 62.40 6.10
N ARG A 132 -33.17 62.24 6.63
CA ARG A 132 -32.22 63.34 6.79
C ARG A 132 -31.81 63.97 5.45
N ASP A 133 -31.65 63.17 4.39
CA ASP A 133 -31.32 63.67 3.05
C ASP A 133 -32.55 64.33 2.39
N SER A 134 -33.76 63.82 2.63
CA SER A 134 -35.00 64.43 2.12
C SER A 134 -35.31 65.80 2.72
N ASN A 135 -34.81 66.07 3.94
CA ASN A 135 -34.92 67.37 4.60
C ASN A 135 -33.92 68.42 4.08
N ARG A 136 -33.02 68.05 3.13
CA ARG A 136 -32.08 68.97 2.48
C ARG A 136 -32.68 69.58 1.20
N PRO A 137 -32.26 70.79 0.79
CA PRO A 137 -32.72 71.41 -0.46
C PRO A 137 -32.40 70.55 -1.70
N GLU A 138 -33.27 70.56 -2.71
CA GLU A 138 -33.23 69.65 -3.89
C GLU A 138 -31.89 69.64 -4.65
N THR A 139 -31.10 70.72 -4.59
CA THR A 139 -29.78 70.80 -5.24
C THR A 139 -28.70 69.95 -4.58
N ASP A 140 -28.89 69.54 -3.32
CA ASP A 140 -27.89 68.82 -2.50
C ASP A 140 -28.30 67.36 -2.20
N GLN A 141 -29.40 66.87 -2.78
CA GLN A 141 -29.85 65.49 -2.58
C GLN A 141 -28.87 64.51 -3.24
N SER A 142 -28.46 63.50 -2.48
CA SER A 142 -27.61 62.42 -2.98
C SER A 142 -28.48 61.37 -3.67
N VAL A 143 -28.14 60.99 -4.91
CA VAL A 143 -28.83 59.89 -5.58
C VAL A 143 -28.34 58.58 -4.95
N PHE A 144 -29.16 58.00 -4.07
CA PHE A 144 -28.89 56.69 -3.50
C PHE A 144 -28.88 55.63 -4.64
N PRO A 145 -27.76 54.91 -4.85
CA PRO A 145 -27.74 53.84 -5.82
C PRO A 145 -28.73 52.73 -5.44
N ALA A 146 -29.49 52.20 -6.41
CA ALA A 146 -30.42 51.09 -6.16
C ALA A 146 -29.72 49.87 -5.52
N VAL A 147 -28.47 49.62 -5.91
CA VAL A 147 -27.63 48.55 -5.34
C VAL A 147 -27.43 48.68 -3.83
N LEU A 148 -27.45 49.89 -3.27
CA LEU A 148 -27.35 50.13 -1.82
C LEU A 148 -28.62 49.65 -1.09
N LEU A 149 -29.79 49.88 -1.70
CA LEU A 149 -31.10 49.57 -1.12
C LEU A 149 -31.51 48.10 -1.31
N ARG A 150 -30.99 47.44 -2.36
CA ARG A 150 -31.24 46.00 -2.60
C ARG A 150 -30.71 45.18 -1.42
N ARG A 151 -31.54 44.35 -0.80
CA ARG A 151 -31.07 43.36 0.20
C ARG A 151 -31.06 41.92 -0.31
N TYR A 152 -31.78 41.69 -1.42
CA TYR A 152 -31.81 40.40 -2.08
C TYR A 152 -30.75 40.33 -3.19
N ASN A 153 -30.37 39.11 -3.57
CA ASN A 153 -29.60 38.81 -4.77
C ASN A 153 -30.46 38.04 -5.77
N VAL A 154 -30.24 38.26 -7.06
CA VAL A 154 -30.94 37.55 -8.14
C VAL A 154 -30.06 36.43 -8.65
N TYR A 155 -30.63 35.23 -8.78
CA TYR A 155 -29.94 34.05 -9.32
C TYR A 155 -30.79 33.39 -10.40
N PHE A 156 -30.12 32.76 -11.36
CA PHE A 156 -30.73 31.96 -12.41
C PHE A 156 -30.41 30.48 -12.19
N LYS A 157 -31.44 29.65 -12.25
CA LYS A 157 -31.30 28.20 -12.27
C LYS A 157 -31.48 27.70 -13.70
N PRO A 158 -30.51 26.95 -14.27
CA PRO A 158 -30.56 26.51 -15.65
C PRO A 158 -31.71 25.53 -15.90
N LEU A 159 -32.06 25.29 -17.16
CA LEU A 159 -33.07 24.27 -17.50
C LEU A 159 -32.61 22.87 -17.07
N THR A 160 -33.53 22.05 -16.58
CA THR A 160 -33.25 20.67 -16.17
C THR A 160 -32.75 19.82 -17.34
N ARG A 161 -33.13 20.15 -18.59
CA ARG A 161 -32.67 19.46 -19.80
C ARG A 161 -31.23 19.84 -20.23
N THR A 162 -30.70 20.97 -19.75
CA THR A 162 -29.39 21.47 -20.18
C THR A 162 -28.28 20.58 -19.66
N LYS A 163 -27.50 19.99 -20.57
CA LYS A 163 -26.39 19.11 -20.22
C LYS A 163 -25.21 19.92 -19.72
N ALA A 164 -24.61 19.49 -18.62
CA ALA A 164 -23.38 20.07 -18.11
C ALA A 164 -22.21 19.82 -19.07
N VAL A 165 -21.46 20.88 -19.35
CA VAL A 165 -20.30 20.92 -20.23
C VAL A 165 -19.02 20.66 -19.42
N SER A 166 -17.98 20.12 -20.06
CA SER A 166 -16.66 19.97 -19.44
C SER A 166 -15.86 21.27 -19.49
N LEU A 167 -14.95 21.52 -18.53
CA LEU A 167 -14.18 22.78 -18.51
C LEU A 167 -13.38 23.03 -19.80
N ARG A 168 -12.96 21.98 -20.52
CA ARG A 168 -12.22 22.13 -21.80
C ARG A 168 -13.07 22.64 -22.95
N GLN A 169 -14.36 22.33 -22.92
CA GLN A 169 -15.30 22.69 -23.98
C GLN A 169 -15.71 24.16 -23.87
N VAL A 170 -15.50 24.78 -22.70
CA VAL A 170 -15.74 26.21 -22.50
C VAL A 170 -14.81 27.01 -23.40
N SER A 171 -15.40 27.70 -24.36
CA SER A 171 -14.70 28.43 -25.42
C SER A 171 -15.06 29.92 -25.40
N ALA A 172 -14.38 30.72 -26.23
CA ALA A 172 -14.63 32.16 -26.31
C ALA A 172 -16.07 32.53 -26.74
N ALA A 173 -16.81 31.60 -27.37
CA ALA A 173 -18.20 31.83 -27.76
C ALA A 173 -19.17 31.89 -26.56
N GLU A 174 -18.78 31.35 -25.41
CA GLU A 174 -19.61 31.25 -24.21
C GLU A 174 -19.38 32.42 -23.23
N VAL A 175 -18.58 33.41 -23.62
CA VAL A 175 -18.33 34.61 -22.81
C VAL A 175 -19.61 35.42 -22.65
N GLY A 176 -20.00 35.69 -21.41
CA GLY A 176 -21.23 36.39 -21.05
C GLY A 176 -22.48 35.51 -20.96
N GLY A 177 -22.36 34.24 -21.37
CA GLY A 177 -23.46 33.27 -21.31
C GLY A 177 -23.50 32.47 -20.01
N LEU A 178 -24.67 31.90 -19.70
CA LEU A 178 -24.88 30.99 -18.57
C LEU A 178 -24.45 29.58 -18.96
N VAL A 179 -23.34 29.11 -18.39
CA VAL A 179 -22.77 27.79 -18.65
C VAL A 179 -22.88 26.94 -17.39
N SER A 180 -23.34 25.70 -17.56
CA SER A 180 -23.32 24.68 -16.51
C SER A 180 -22.09 23.79 -16.69
N VAL A 181 -21.18 23.83 -15.72
CA VAL A 181 -19.92 23.09 -15.73
C VAL A 181 -19.94 22.01 -14.67
N LYS A 182 -19.56 20.78 -15.03
CA LYS A 182 -19.41 19.68 -14.08
C LYS A 182 -17.94 19.56 -13.65
N ALA A 183 -17.66 19.65 -12.35
CA ALA A 183 -16.29 19.72 -11.84
C ALA A 183 -16.15 19.17 -10.41
N ILE A 184 -14.90 18.99 -9.97
CA ILE A 184 -14.55 18.70 -8.58
C ILE A 184 -14.02 19.98 -7.93
N VAL A 185 -14.49 20.29 -6.72
CA VAL A 185 -13.94 21.38 -5.92
C VAL A 185 -12.60 20.96 -5.33
N THR A 186 -11.52 21.67 -5.64
CA THR A 186 -10.21 21.38 -5.05
C THR A 186 -9.96 22.24 -3.81
N ARG A 187 -10.32 23.52 -3.89
CA ARG A 187 -9.99 24.49 -2.85
C ARG A 187 -11.09 25.51 -2.69
N VAL A 188 -11.41 25.81 -1.43
CA VAL A 188 -12.42 26.79 -1.04
C VAL A 188 -11.74 27.80 -0.13
N SER A 189 -11.87 29.10 -0.42
CA SER A 189 -11.41 30.16 0.47
C SER A 189 -12.42 30.40 1.60
N ASP A 190 -12.00 31.08 2.67
CA ASP A 190 -12.95 31.64 3.62
C ASP A 190 -13.80 32.76 3.00
N VAL A 191 -14.93 33.06 3.64
CA VAL A 191 -15.85 34.12 3.21
C VAL A 191 -15.28 35.49 3.55
N LYS A 192 -15.12 36.32 2.53
CA LYS A 192 -14.59 37.68 2.59
C LYS A 192 -15.71 38.69 2.30
N PRO A 193 -15.73 39.86 2.95
CA PRO A 193 -16.67 40.92 2.59
C PRO A 193 -16.20 41.66 1.33
N LEU A 194 -16.91 41.51 0.21
CA LEU A 194 -16.71 42.29 -1.01
C LEU A 194 -17.52 43.59 -0.91
N MET A 195 -16.85 44.73 -1.12
CA MET A 195 -17.50 46.04 -1.11
C MET A 195 -18.23 46.27 -2.44
N LEU A 196 -19.55 46.49 -2.38
CA LEU A 196 -20.39 46.80 -3.54
C LEU A 196 -20.64 48.31 -3.69
N VAL A 197 -20.73 49.04 -2.58
CA VAL A 197 -20.90 50.50 -2.58
C VAL A 197 -20.02 51.06 -1.46
N ALA A 198 -19.09 51.94 -1.82
CA ALA A 198 -18.29 52.71 -0.89
C ALA A 198 -18.99 54.04 -0.60
N ALA A 199 -19.28 54.32 0.66
CA ALA A 199 -19.82 55.60 1.09
C ALA A 199 -18.71 56.47 1.70
N TYR A 200 -18.62 57.72 1.24
CA TYR A 200 -17.72 58.72 1.77
C TYR A 200 -18.50 59.90 2.31
N LEU A 201 -18.06 60.40 3.47
CA LEU A 201 -18.66 61.56 4.11
C LEU A 201 -17.64 62.71 4.10
N CYS A 202 -18.09 63.90 3.70
CA CYS A 202 -17.28 65.10 3.75
C CYS A 202 -17.32 65.74 5.14
N ASP A 203 -16.16 66.11 5.67
CA ASP A 203 -16.02 66.73 7.00
C ASP A 203 -16.68 68.13 7.08
N VAL A 204 -16.59 68.92 6.00
CA VAL A 204 -17.11 70.31 5.97
C VAL A 204 -18.59 70.39 5.62
N CYS A 205 -19.04 69.78 4.51
CA CYS A 205 -20.42 69.90 4.04
C CYS A 205 -21.35 68.78 4.52
N GLY A 206 -20.83 67.71 5.13
CA GLY A 206 -21.64 66.55 5.54
C GLY A 206 -22.36 65.85 4.37
N TYR A 207 -21.88 66.04 3.13
CA TYR A 207 -22.39 65.36 1.95
C TYR A 207 -21.92 63.91 1.92
N GLU A 208 -22.85 62.97 1.73
CA GLU A 208 -22.57 61.54 1.53
C GLU A 208 -22.45 61.28 0.03
N SER A 209 -21.26 60.84 -0.40
CA SER A 209 -20.99 60.45 -1.78
C SER A 209 -20.84 58.93 -1.87
N PHE A 210 -21.47 58.33 -2.87
CA PHE A 210 -21.45 56.89 -3.10
C PHE A 210 -20.64 56.58 -4.36
N GLN A 211 -19.64 55.71 -4.22
CA GLN A 211 -18.83 55.20 -5.33
C GLN A 211 -19.08 53.71 -5.49
N ILE A 212 -19.44 53.28 -6.70
CA ILE A 212 -19.54 51.87 -7.06
C ILE A 212 -18.16 51.44 -7.62
N PRO A 213 -17.43 50.53 -6.96
CA PRO A 213 -16.16 50.04 -7.46
C PRO A 213 -16.39 49.08 -8.63
N ASN A 214 -15.91 49.45 -9.83
CA ASN A 214 -16.02 48.61 -11.04
C ASN A 214 -14.91 47.55 -11.14
N ALA A 215 -13.85 47.69 -10.35
CA ALA A 215 -12.70 46.80 -10.35
C ALA A 215 -12.27 46.49 -8.91
N THR A 216 -11.55 45.39 -8.74
CA THR A 216 -11.03 44.97 -7.43
C THR A 216 -10.08 45.97 -6.80
N GLN A 217 -9.40 46.75 -7.62
CA GLN A 217 -8.60 47.88 -7.16
C GLN A 217 -9.30 49.14 -7.65
N PHE A 218 -9.58 50.04 -6.72
CA PHE A 218 -10.14 51.34 -7.06
C PHE A 218 -9.49 52.40 -6.19
N LEU A 219 -9.42 53.62 -6.73
CA LEU A 219 -8.94 54.78 -5.97
C LEU A 219 -10.12 55.41 -5.25
N PRO A 220 -9.99 55.71 -3.95
CA PRO A 220 -11.02 56.42 -3.21
C PRO A 220 -11.18 57.84 -3.75
N GLN A 221 -12.40 58.35 -3.72
CA GLN A 221 -12.65 59.76 -4.02
C GLN A 221 -12.02 60.65 -2.95
N MET A 222 -11.06 61.49 -3.36
CA MET A 222 -10.34 62.39 -2.46
C MET A 222 -10.96 63.79 -2.37
N GLN A 223 -11.78 64.18 -3.36
CA GLN A 223 -12.37 65.52 -3.46
C GLN A 223 -13.89 65.40 -3.45
N CYS A 224 -14.55 66.24 -2.65
CA CYS A 224 -16.02 66.26 -2.56
C CYS A 224 -16.65 66.73 -3.90
N PRO A 225 -17.60 65.99 -4.49
CA PRO A 225 -18.28 66.40 -5.70
C PRO A 225 -19.35 67.49 -5.47
N SER A 226 -19.72 67.79 -4.22
CA SER A 226 -20.82 68.69 -3.87
C SER A 226 -20.65 70.10 -4.43
N GLU A 227 -21.77 70.71 -4.83
CA GLU A 227 -21.75 72.10 -5.31
C GLU A 227 -21.44 73.10 -4.18
N VAL A 228 -21.82 72.79 -2.93
CA VAL A 228 -21.52 73.63 -1.76
C VAL A 228 -20.01 73.82 -1.57
N CYS A 229 -19.23 72.73 -1.54
CA CYS A 229 -17.78 72.80 -1.40
C CYS A 229 -17.09 73.43 -2.63
N LYS A 230 -17.68 73.27 -3.83
CA LYS A 230 -17.19 73.94 -5.05
C LYS A 230 -17.47 75.45 -5.03
N ARG A 231 -18.64 75.88 -4.55
CA ARG A 231 -19.03 77.30 -4.43
C ARG A 231 -18.23 78.03 -3.35
N GLU A 232 -18.00 77.39 -2.21
CA GLU A 232 -17.22 77.96 -1.09
C GLU A 232 -15.70 77.85 -1.27
N ASN A 233 -15.23 77.21 -2.36
CA ASN A 233 -13.82 76.94 -2.63
C ASN A 233 -13.10 76.21 -1.46
N SER A 234 -13.87 75.54 -0.60
CA SER A 234 -13.42 74.79 0.56
C SER A 234 -13.28 73.31 0.17
N LYS A 235 -12.05 72.84 0.00
CA LYS A 235 -11.78 71.43 -0.35
C LYS A 235 -11.88 70.56 0.89
N GLY A 236 -13.11 70.18 1.25
CA GLY A 236 -13.36 69.22 2.32
C GLY A 236 -12.76 67.85 2.00
N LYS A 237 -12.11 67.24 2.99
CA LYS A 237 -11.58 65.87 2.89
C LYS A 237 -12.72 64.88 3.05
N LEU A 238 -12.80 63.91 2.15
CA LEU A 238 -13.71 62.79 2.22
C LEU A 238 -13.11 61.69 3.10
N TYR A 239 -13.87 61.15 4.05
CA TYR A 239 -13.52 59.95 4.80
C TYR A 239 -14.49 58.81 4.49
N HIS A 240 -13.94 57.61 4.35
CA HIS A 240 -14.72 56.41 4.10
C HIS A 240 -15.49 56.01 5.36
N GLN A 241 -16.79 55.71 5.21
CA GLN A 241 -17.64 55.24 6.30
C GLN A 241 -18.12 53.82 6.04
N ASN A 242 -17.62 52.86 6.85
CA ASN A 242 -18.02 51.45 6.73
C ASN A 242 -19.52 51.25 6.97
N ARG A 243 -20.13 52.01 7.90
CA ARG A 243 -21.56 51.90 8.23
C ARG A 243 -22.51 52.37 7.12
N GLY A 244 -22.04 53.27 6.25
CA GLY A 244 -22.82 53.73 5.08
C GLY A 244 -22.53 52.92 3.82
N SER A 245 -21.54 52.03 3.88
CA SER A 245 -21.08 51.21 2.76
C SER A 245 -21.78 49.86 2.79
N LYS A 246 -21.97 49.26 1.61
CA LYS A 246 -22.57 47.93 1.47
C LYS A 246 -21.51 46.90 1.16
N PHE A 247 -21.52 45.83 1.94
CA PHE A 247 -20.66 44.65 1.75
C PHE A 247 -21.52 43.44 1.46
N ALA A 248 -21.07 42.59 0.54
CA ALA A 248 -21.65 41.28 0.27
C ALA A 248 -20.64 40.18 0.62
N PRO A 249 -21.09 39.02 1.13
CA PRO A 249 -20.21 37.88 1.31
C PRO A 249 -19.72 37.40 -0.06
N PHE A 250 -18.42 37.17 -0.16
CA PHE A 250 -17.72 36.74 -1.35
C PHE A 250 -16.78 35.60 -1.01
N GLN A 251 -16.74 34.59 -1.85
CA GLN A 251 -15.90 33.42 -1.66
C GLN A 251 -15.31 32.99 -2.99
N GLU A 252 -14.01 32.70 -3.00
CA GLU A 252 -13.29 32.20 -4.16
C GLU A 252 -13.13 30.69 -4.04
N VAL A 253 -13.56 29.96 -5.06
CA VAL A 253 -13.46 28.50 -5.10
C VAL A 253 -12.72 28.08 -6.35
N LYS A 254 -11.78 27.16 -6.24
CA LYS A 254 -11.11 26.55 -7.38
C LYS A 254 -11.72 25.20 -7.66
N ILE A 255 -12.10 25.01 -8.91
CA ILE A 255 -12.59 23.74 -9.44
C ILE A 255 -11.61 23.14 -10.43
N GLN A 256 -11.65 21.82 -10.55
CA GLN A 256 -10.84 21.02 -11.44
C GLN A 256 -11.71 20.08 -12.25
N GLU A 257 -11.26 19.76 -13.47
CA GLU A 257 -11.87 18.74 -14.31
C GLU A 257 -11.95 17.38 -13.61
N LEU A 258 -13.04 16.66 -13.85
CA LEU A 258 -13.16 15.26 -13.49
C LEU A 258 -12.16 14.42 -14.28
N THR A 259 -11.54 13.43 -13.62
CA THR A 259 -10.56 12.51 -14.22
C THR A 259 -11.10 11.82 -15.47
N ASP A 260 -12.39 11.46 -15.48
CA ASP A 260 -13.04 10.74 -16.58
C ASP A 260 -13.15 11.57 -17.88
N GLN A 261 -13.08 12.90 -17.77
CA GLN A 261 -13.20 13.82 -18.89
C GLN A 261 -11.83 14.24 -19.46
N VAL A 262 -10.74 13.83 -18.81
CA VAL A 262 -9.38 14.21 -19.22
C VAL A 262 -8.91 13.29 -20.36
N PRO A 263 -8.58 13.81 -21.55
CA PRO A 263 -8.00 13.01 -22.61
C PRO A 263 -6.60 12.51 -22.21
N VAL A 264 -6.28 11.29 -22.63
CA VAL A 264 -5.02 10.60 -22.31
C VAL A 264 -3.83 11.48 -22.67
N GLY A 265 -2.93 11.71 -21.70
CA GLY A 265 -1.70 12.49 -21.87
C GLY A 265 -1.79 13.98 -21.53
N HIS A 266 -2.98 14.51 -21.19
CA HIS A 266 -3.12 15.91 -20.76
C HIS A 266 -3.32 16.03 -19.24
N ILE A 267 -2.86 17.14 -18.67
CA ILE A 267 -3.09 17.49 -17.26
C ILE A 267 -4.50 18.08 -17.12
N PRO A 268 -5.26 17.77 -16.04
CA PRO A 268 -6.56 18.39 -15.75
C PRO A 268 -6.43 19.92 -15.60
N ARG A 269 -7.33 20.67 -16.24
CA ARG A 269 -7.39 22.14 -16.10
C ARG A 269 -8.17 22.54 -14.85
N SER A 270 -7.84 23.72 -14.33
CA SER A 270 -8.56 24.35 -13.22
C SER A 270 -9.14 25.70 -13.64
N MET A 271 -10.23 26.08 -12.99
CA MET A 271 -10.92 27.36 -13.19
C MET A 271 -11.33 27.93 -11.83
N THR A 272 -11.38 29.26 -11.73
CA THR A 272 -11.83 29.98 -10.56
C THR A 272 -13.32 30.28 -10.64
N LEU A 273 -14.02 29.99 -9.54
CA LEU A 273 -15.41 30.32 -9.30
C LEU A 273 -15.48 31.46 -8.30
N HIS A 274 -16.38 32.40 -8.55
CA HIS A 274 -16.77 33.41 -7.58
C HIS A 274 -18.17 33.10 -7.08
N LEU A 275 -18.31 32.89 -5.77
CA LEU A 275 -19.59 32.78 -5.09
C LEU A 275 -19.86 34.11 -4.41
N SER A 276 -20.99 34.72 -4.73
CA SER A 276 -21.46 35.95 -4.10
C SER A 276 -22.80 35.72 -3.39
N GLY A 277 -23.03 36.44 -2.29
CA GLY A 277 -24.31 36.40 -1.57
C GLY A 277 -24.57 35.07 -0.86
N THR A 278 -25.78 34.53 -1.01
CA THR A 278 -26.26 33.33 -0.28
C THR A 278 -25.68 32.02 -0.83
N GLN A 279 -25.01 32.04 -1.98
CA GLN A 279 -24.33 30.86 -2.54
C GLN A 279 -23.02 30.53 -1.83
N THR A 280 -22.52 31.44 -0.98
CA THR A 280 -21.32 31.21 -0.17
C THR A 280 -21.53 30.05 0.82
N ARG A 281 -20.45 29.33 1.15
CA ARG A 281 -20.40 28.16 2.06
C ARG A 281 -21.17 26.90 1.60
N LYS A 282 -21.74 26.88 0.40
CA LYS A 282 -22.40 25.67 -0.14
C LYS A 282 -21.45 24.58 -0.63
N LEU A 283 -20.22 24.94 -1.01
CA LEU A 283 -19.22 24.02 -1.55
C LEU A 283 -18.17 23.65 -0.50
N LYS A 284 -17.80 22.37 -0.43
CA LYS A 284 -16.65 21.89 0.34
C LYS A 284 -15.58 21.31 -0.60
N PRO A 285 -14.30 21.31 -0.19
CA PRO A 285 -13.25 20.60 -0.93
C PRO A 285 -13.57 19.11 -1.10
N GLY A 286 -13.37 18.59 -2.30
CA GLY A 286 -13.65 17.20 -2.69
C GLY A 286 -15.04 16.96 -3.27
N ASP A 287 -15.95 17.94 -3.20
CA ASP A 287 -17.30 17.78 -3.72
C ASP A 287 -17.33 17.75 -5.24
N VAL A 288 -18.07 16.77 -5.79
CA VAL A 288 -18.42 16.72 -7.21
C VAL A 288 -19.71 17.52 -7.40
N CYS A 289 -19.61 18.65 -8.08
CA CYS A 289 -20.73 19.56 -8.27
C CYS A 289 -20.92 19.91 -9.75
N ILE A 290 -22.17 20.24 -10.10
CA ILE A 290 -22.50 20.97 -11.32
C ILE A 290 -22.73 22.41 -10.87
N VAL A 291 -21.88 23.29 -11.36
CA VAL A 291 -21.93 24.72 -11.07
C VAL A 291 -22.42 25.43 -12.31
N SER A 292 -23.46 26.23 -12.15
CA SER A 292 -24.01 27.04 -13.24
C SER A 292 -23.72 28.50 -12.96
N GLY A 293 -23.12 29.16 -13.93
CA GLY A 293 -22.68 30.54 -13.76
C GLY A 293 -22.33 31.21 -15.08
N VAL A 294 -22.04 32.50 -14.98
CA VAL A 294 -21.75 33.35 -16.13
C VAL A 294 -20.24 33.39 -16.35
N PHE A 295 -19.80 33.00 -17.54
CA PHE A 295 -18.38 32.98 -17.87
C PHE A 295 -17.89 34.37 -18.24
N THR A 296 -17.12 35.00 -17.34
CA THR A 296 -16.72 36.41 -17.48
C THR A 296 -15.20 36.57 -17.46
N PRO A 297 -14.62 37.32 -18.42
CA PRO A 297 -13.20 37.61 -18.44
C PRO A 297 -12.89 38.87 -17.61
N ARG A 298 -11.83 38.83 -16.80
CA ARG A 298 -11.35 39.97 -16.00
C ARG A 298 -10.03 40.52 -16.53
N PRO A 299 -9.97 41.82 -16.89
CA PRO A 299 -8.73 42.43 -17.34
C PRO A 299 -7.70 42.45 -16.20
N TYR A 300 -6.47 42.02 -16.52
CA TYR A 300 -5.35 42.04 -15.58
C TYR A 300 -4.81 43.47 -15.43
N GLN A 301 -5.04 44.10 -14.27
CA GLN A 301 -4.64 45.49 -13.98
C GLN A 301 -3.23 45.58 -13.34
N GLY A 302 -2.25 44.85 -13.87
CA GLY A 302 -0.86 44.85 -13.37
C GLY A 302 0.09 45.77 -14.16
N PHE A 303 1.41 45.63 -13.96
CA PHE A 303 2.44 46.39 -14.67
C PHE A 303 2.30 46.24 -16.20
N SER A 304 1.76 47.27 -16.84
CA SER A 304 1.41 47.32 -18.27
C SER A 304 2.58 47.02 -19.23
N GLY A 305 3.83 47.12 -18.77
CA GLY A 305 5.03 46.94 -19.60
C GLY A 305 5.52 45.50 -19.78
N LEU A 306 5.23 44.58 -18.85
CA LEU A 306 5.78 43.21 -18.88
C LEU A 306 4.80 42.17 -19.46
N ARG A 307 3.50 42.51 -19.52
CA ARG A 307 2.41 41.67 -20.02
C ARG A 307 1.47 42.48 -20.91
N ALA A 308 2.00 43.15 -21.93
CA ALA A 308 1.23 43.94 -22.92
C ALA A 308 0.42 43.05 -23.88
N GLY A 309 -0.27 42.01 -23.36
CA GLY A 309 -1.16 41.14 -24.11
C GLY A 309 -2.60 41.34 -23.68
N LEU A 310 -3.54 41.11 -24.59
CA LEU A 310 -4.97 40.91 -24.33
C LEU A 310 -5.22 39.59 -23.55
N LEU A 311 -4.28 39.18 -22.69
CA LEU A 311 -4.39 38.02 -21.83
C LEU A 311 -5.34 38.40 -20.69
N VAL A 312 -6.49 37.74 -20.67
CA VAL A 312 -7.56 38.01 -19.72
C VAL A 312 -7.70 36.80 -18.81
N ASP A 313 -7.68 37.02 -17.50
CA ASP A 313 -7.95 35.95 -16.53
C ASP A 313 -9.45 35.68 -16.53
N THR A 314 -9.87 34.44 -16.75
CA THR A 314 -11.27 34.06 -16.84
C THR A 314 -11.76 33.47 -15.53
N PHE A 315 -12.97 33.83 -15.11
CA PHE A 315 -13.64 33.25 -13.95
C PHE A 315 -15.12 33.00 -14.25
N LEU A 316 -15.75 32.14 -13.46
CA LEU A 316 -17.19 31.87 -13.54
C LEU A 316 -17.90 32.52 -12.35
N ASP A 317 -18.89 33.38 -12.62
CA ASP A 317 -19.73 33.98 -11.58
C ASP A 317 -20.96 33.09 -11.31
N VAL A 318 -20.98 32.48 -10.12
CA VAL A 318 -21.87 31.35 -9.84
C VAL A 318 -23.26 31.82 -9.45
N HIS A 319 -24.27 31.29 -10.14
CA HIS A 319 -25.67 31.55 -9.87
C HIS A 319 -26.33 30.39 -9.13
N ASP A 320 -26.04 29.15 -9.54
CA ASP A 320 -26.59 27.94 -8.92
C ASP A 320 -25.53 26.85 -8.75
N VAL A 321 -25.66 26.10 -7.65
CA VAL A 321 -24.77 25.01 -7.28
C VAL A 321 -25.59 23.78 -6.99
N THR A 322 -25.41 22.74 -7.80
CA THR A 322 -26.05 21.43 -7.59
C THR A 322 -24.98 20.38 -7.27
N LEU A 323 -25.08 19.79 -6.09
CA LEU A 323 -24.20 18.72 -5.64
C LEU A 323 -24.68 17.39 -6.23
N LEU A 324 -23.81 16.68 -6.96
CA LEU A 324 -24.14 15.38 -7.56
C LEU A 324 -23.99 14.24 -6.56
N LYS A 325 -22.99 14.31 -5.69
CA LYS A 325 -22.79 13.37 -4.60
C LYS A 325 -23.31 14.00 -3.32
N ARG A 326 -24.57 13.72 -2.99
CA ARG A 326 -25.15 14.13 -1.71
C ARG A 326 -24.67 13.22 -0.59
N GLN A 327 -24.59 13.78 0.62
CA GLN A 327 -24.48 12.94 1.81
C GLN A 327 -25.74 12.07 1.90
N TYR A 328 -25.62 10.91 2.56
CA TYR A 328 -26.75 9.98 2.72
C TYR A 328 -27.98 10.66 3.36
N GLU A 329 -27.77 11.70 4.18
CA GLU A 329 -28.82 12.46 4.88
C GLU A 329 -29.55 13.46 3.96
N ASP A 330 -28.90 13.97 2.90
CA ASP A 330 -29.45 14.98 1.99
C ASP A 330 -30.14 14.36 0.75
N MET A 331 -30.18 13.04 0.67
CA MET A 331 -30.75 12.30 -0.45
C MET A 331 -32.28 12.25 -0.30
N LYS A 332 -32.96 13.27 -0.84
CA LYS A 332 -34.43 13.34 -0.89
C LYS A 332 -34.96 12.19 -1.74
N MET A 333 -35.79 11.34 -1.14
CA MET A 333 -36.49 10.26 -1.85
C MET A 333 -37.58 10.87 -2.73
N THR A 334 -37.52 10.60 -4.03
CA THR A 334 -38.66 10.83 -4.93
C THR A 334 -39.65 9.68 -4.75
N MET A 335 -40.94 9.95 -4.97
CA MET A 335 -42.01 8.96 -4.80
C MET A 335 -41.73 7.68 -5.63
N ASP A 336 -41.26 7.85 -6.87
CA ASP A 336 -40.85 6.75 -7.77
C ASP A 336 -39.74 5.85 -7.21
N VAL A 337 -38.81 6.41 -6.43
CA VAL A 337 -37.70 5.63 -5.85
C VAL A 337 -38.17 4.88 -4.60
N HIS A 338 -39.10 5.45 -3.85
CA HIS A 338 -39.70 4.80 -2.69
C HIS A 338 -40.48 3.56 -3.09
N ASP A 339 -41.37 3.67 -4.08
CA ASP A 339 -42.17 2.56 -4.60
C ASP A 339 -41.27 1.40 -5.06
N ARG A 340 -40.16 1.71 -5.75
CA ARG A 340 -39.18 0.70 -6.17
C ARG A 340 -38.43 0.05 -4.99
N ILE A 341 -38.21 0.77 -3.89
CA ILE A 341 -37.61 0.17 -2.68
C ILE A 341 -38.60 -0.80 -2.05
N GLU A 342 -39.89 -0.45 -1.99
CA GLU A 342 -40.92 -1.34 -1.49
C GLU A 342 -41.04 -2.61 -2.36
N ASP A 343 -41.02 -2.47 -3.68
CA ASP A 343 -41.00 -3.63 -4.60
C ASP A 343 -39.83 -4.57 -4.32
N LEU A 344 -38.64 -4.00 -4.05
CA LEU A 344 -37.46 -4.79 -3.70
C LEU A 344 -37.64 -5.55 -2.37
N MET A 345 -38.34 -4.97 -1.39
CA MET A 345 -38.62 -5.65 -0.11
C MET A 345 -39.52 -6.88 -0.29
N HIS A 346 -40.53 -6.77 -1.15
CA HIS A 346 -41.47 -7.87 -1.41
C HIS A 346 -40.85 -9.03 -2.18
N SER A 347 -39.76 -8.80 -2.93
CA SER A 347 -39.14 -9.81 -3.79
C SER A 347 -38.44 -10.98 -3.05
N GLY A 348 -38.29 -10.93 -1.72
CA GLY A 348 -37.64 -11.97 -0.92
C GLY A 348 -36.12 -12.08 -1.18
N ASN A 349 -35.37 -12.68 -0.24
CA ASN A 349 -33.91 -12.87 -0.34
C ASN A 349 -33.08 -11.61 -0.64
N LEU A 350 -33.48 -10.46 -0.10
CA LEU A 350 -32.86 -9.15 -0.35
C LEU A 350 -31.37 -9.10 0.02
N TYR A 351 -30.97 -9.73 1.12
CA TYR A 351 -29.58 -9.73 1.58
C TYR A 351 -28.62 -10.38 0.58
N GLU A 352 -29.00 -11.53 0.03
CA GLU A 352 -28.20 -12.26 -0.95
C GLU A 352 -28.21 -11.55 -2.31
N ARG A 353 -29.37 -11.01 -2.71
CA ARG A 353 -29.52 -10.23 -3.96
C ARG A 353 -28.67 -8.96 -3.95
N LEU A 354 -28.68 -8.20 -2.85
CA LEU A 354 -27.83 -7.03 -2.67
C LEU A 354 -26.35 -7.39 -2.67
N ALA A 355 -25.97 -8.49 -2.00
CA ALA A 355 -24.59 -8.96 -1.97
C ALA A 355 -24.08 -9.38 -3.36
N ARG A 356 -24.89 -10.09 -4.15
CA ARG A 356 -24.55 -10.46 -5.54
C ARG A 356 -24.47 -9.25 -6.48
N SER A 357 -25.31 -8.23 -6.23
CA SER A 357 -25.30 -6.98 -7.00
C SER A 357 -24.05 -6.12 -6.76
N ILE A 358 -23.28 -6.40 -5.69
CA ILE A 358 -21.97 -5.77 -5.47
C ILE A 358 -20.93 -6.46 -6.35
N ALA A 359 -20.29 -5.67 -7.23
CA ALA A 359 -19.28 -6.12 -8.18
C ALA A 359 -19.67 -7.44 -8.90
N PRO A 360 -20.75 -7.42 -9.71
CA PRO A 360 -21.24 -8.63 -10.39
C PRO A 360 -20.24 -9.12 -11.46
N GLU A 361 -19.29 -8.28 -11.88
CA GLU A 361 -18.20 -8.64 -12.79
C GLU A 361 -17.24 -9.70 -12.21
N ILE A 362 -17.15 -9.78 -10.88
CA ILE A 362 -16.29 -10.73 -10.17
C ILE A 362 -17.12 -11.92 -9.75
N TYR A 363 -16.77 -13.11 -10.23
CA TYR A 363 -17.39 -14.37 -9.84
C TYR A 363 -16.90 -14.81 -8.45
N GLY A 364 -17.81 -15.36 -7.64
CA GLY A 364 -17.49 -15.89 -6.32
C GLY A 364 -17.40 -14.84 -5.20
N HIS A 365 -16.72 -15.22 -4.11
CA HIS A 365 -16.52 -14.42 -2.89
C HIS A 365 -17.80 -13.80 -2.31
N GLU A 366 -18.91 -14.55 -2.27
CA GLU A 366 -20.19 -14.04 -1.77
C GLU A 366 -20.10 -13.53 -0.32
N ASP A 367 -19.36 -14.23 0.55
CA ASP A 367 -19.17 -13.80 1.94
C ASP A 367 -18.37 -12.50 2.08
N VAL A 368 -17.38 -12.27 1.21
CA VAL A 368 -16.63 -11.00 1.17
C VAL A 368 -17.55 -9.87 0.72
N LYS A 369 -18.38 -10.10 -0.31
CA LYS A 369 -19.35 -9.11 -0.80
C LYS A 369 -20.41 -8.77 0.26
N LYS A 370 -20.89 -9.78 1.01
CA LYS A 370 -21.78 -9.59 2.18
C LYS A 370 -21.14 -8.69 3.25
N ALA A 371 -19.87 -8.91 3.58
CA ALA A 371 -19.18 -8.07 4.55
C ALA A 371 -18.99 -6.63 4.03
N LEU A 372 -18.66 -6.45 2.75
CA LEU A 372 -18.58 -5.12 2.12
C LEU A 372 -19.93 -4.39 2.10
N LEU A 373 -21.05 -5.11 1.93
CA LEU A 373 -22.40 -4.54 2.07
C LEU A 373 -22.62 -4.00 3.48
N LEU A 374 -22.25 -4.77 4.51
CA LEU A 374 -22.36 -4.33 5.91
C LEU A 374 -21.49 -3.09 6.19
N GLN A 375 -20.31 -3.01 5.57
CA GLN A 375 -19.45 -1.84 5.67
C GLN A 375 -20.08 -0.58 5.03
N LEU A 376 -20.79 -0.72 3.91
CA LEU A 376 -21.49 0.40 3.27
C LEU A 376 -22.64 0.95 4.12
N VAL A 377 -23.34 0.08 4.84
CA VAL A 377 -24.46 0.44 5.73
C VAL A 377 -23.94 1.04 7.05
N GLY A 378 -22.93 0.39 7.65
CA GLY A 378 -22.35 0.77 8.94
C GLY A 378 -23.30 0.59 10.13
N ALA A 379 -22.77 0.65 11.35
CA ALA A 379 -23.55 0.55 12.58
C ALA A 379 -23.86 1.93 13.20
N VAL A 380 -24.63 1.94 14.28
CA VAL A 380 -25.04 3.19 14.96
C VAL A 380 -23.87 3.73 15.79
N THR A 381 -23.51 5.00 15.62
CA THR A 381 -22.59 5.68 16.53
C THR A 381 -23.31 6.04 17.83
N LYS A 382 -22.75 5.65 18.97
CA LYS A 382 -23.34 5.93 20.30
C LYS A 382 -22.50 6.96 21.04
N GLN A 383 -23.17 7.95 21.63
CA GLN A 383 -22.55 8.85 22.61
C GLN A 383 -23.02 8.42 23.99
N VAL A 384 -22.07 8.01 24.84
CA VAL A 384 -22.37 7.68 26.24
C VAL A 384 -22.43 9.00 27.03
N GLY A 385 -23.24 9.06 28.08
CA GLY A 385 -23.42 10.27 28.89
C GLY A 385 -22.13 10.84 29.52
N ASP A 386 -21.04 10.07 29.54
CA ASP A 386 -19.70 10.46 29.99
C ASP A 386 -18.85 11.17 28.88
N GLY A 387 -19.47 11.52 27.75
CA GLY A 387 -18.79 12.18 26.62
C GLY A 387 -17.94 11.24 25.75
N MET A 388 -17.78 9.98 26.14
CA MET A 388 -17.14 8.95 25.33
C MET A 388 -18.00 8.59 24.12
N LYS A 389 -17.42 8.70 22.92
CA LYS A 389 -18.07 8.32 21.65
C LYS A 389 -17.62 6.93 21.22
N ILE A 390 -18.57 6.03 21.00
CA ILE A 390 -18.31 4.68 20.48
C ILE A 390 -18.54 4.71 18.96
N ARG A 391 -17.49 4.35 18.21
CA ARG A 391 -17.55 4.25 16.75
C ARG A 391 -18.55 3.17 16.30
N GLY A 392 -19.35 3.48 15.30
CA GLY A 392 -20.25 2.55 14.60
C GLY A 392 -19.69 2.03 13.27
N ASP A 393 -18.56 2.59 12.81
CA ASP A 393 -17.93 2.24 11.54
C ASP A 393 -17.25 0.87 11.59
N ILE A 394 -17.38 0.11 10.49
CA ILE A 394 -16.81 -1.24 10.34
C ILE A 394 -15.56 -1.14 9.48
N ASN A 395 -14.45 -1.66 10.01
CA ASN A 395 -13.17 -1.70 9.30
C ASN A 395 -12.87 -3.12 8.82
N ILE A 396 -12.61 -3.28 7.53
CA ILE A 396 -12.35 -4.57 6.88
C ILE A 396 -10.97 -4.54 6.23
N CYS A 397 -10.21 -5.63 6.37
CA CYS A 397 -8.97 -5.83 5.63
C CYS A 397 -9.05 -7.11 4.78
N LEU A 398 -8.77 -6.96 3.48
CA LEU A 398 -8.67 -8.05 2.49
C LEU A 398 -7.20 -8.41 2.29
N MET A 399 -6.83 -9.61 2.68
CA MET A 399 -5.48 -10.17 2.53
C MET A 399 -5.53 -11.30 1.52
N GLY A 400 -4.49 -11.48 0.71
CA GLY A 400 -4.48 -12.59 -0.23
C GLY A 400 -3.45 -12.49 -1.34
N ASP A 401 -3.40 -13.51 -2.18
CA ASP A 401 -2.46 -13.55 -3.31
C ASP A 401 -2.80 -12.47 -4.36
N PRO A 402 -1.81 -12.02 -5.18
CA PRO A 402 -2.09 -11.19 -6.34
C PRO A 402 -2.90 -12.00 -7.36
N GLY A 403 -3.97 -11.42 -7.91
CA GLY A 403 -4.82 -12.06 -8.91
C GLY A 403 -6.27 -12.27 -8.46
N VAL A 404 -6.55 -12.26 -7.16
CA VAL A 404 -7.90 -12.48 -6.59
C VAL A 404 -8.83 -11.25 -6.65
N ALA A 405 -8.64 -10.36 -7.64
CA ALA A 405 -9.45 -9.17 -7.91
C ALA A 405 -9.69 -8.18 -6.73
N LYS A 406 -8.89 -8.22 -5.66
CA LYS A 406 -9.00 -7.33 -4.48
C LYS A 406 -9.12 -5.84 -4.84
N SER A 407 -8.21 -5.33 -5.66
CA SER A 407 -8.22 -3.91 -6.06
C SER A 407 -9.48 -3.52 -6.85
N GLN A 408 -10.09 -4.46 -7.58
CA GLN A 408 -11.35 -4.20 -8.29
C GLN A 408 -12.53 -4.06 -7.31
N LEU A 409 -12.58 -4.90 -6.27
CA LEU A 409 -13.57 -4.75 -5.19
C LEU A 409 -13.45 -3.37 -4.53
N LEU A 410 -12.23 -2.93 -4.19
CA LEU A 410 -11.99 -1.61 -3.61
C LEU A 410 -12.47 -0.47 -4.53
N LYS A 411 -12.14 -0.53 -5.83
CA LYS A 411 -12.57 0.47 -6.82
C LYS A 411 -14.08 0.50 -6.97
N PHE A 412 -14.74 -0.66 -6.98
CA PHE A 412 -16.20 -0.73 -7.05
C PHE A 412 -16.84 -0.09 -5.82
N ILE A 413 -16.37 -0.40 -4.61
CA ILE A 413 -16.89 0.19 -3.37
C ILE A 413 -16.66 1.71 -3.33
N SER A 414 -15.49 2.19 -3.75
CA SER A 414 -15.22 3.64 -3.88
C SER A 414 -16.17 4.32 -4.88
N LYS A 415 -16.60 3.61 -5.93
CA LYS A 415 -17.60 4.11 -6.89
C LYS A 415 -19.02 4.10 -6.32
N VAL A 416 -19.41 3.06 -5.58
CA VAL A 416 -20.75 2.95 -4.97
C VAL A 416 -20.91 3.95 -3.83
N ALA A 417 -19.91 4.11 -2.96
CA ALA A 417 -19.99 5.04 -1.84
C ALA A 417 -20.02 6.52 -2.33
N PRO A 418 -20.92 7.37 -1.81
CA PRO A 418 -20.99 8.78 -2.19
C PRO A 418 -19.72 9.57 -1.81
N ARG A 419 -19.01 9.13 -0.76
CA ARG A 419 -17.70 9.69 -0.35
C ARG A 419 -16.63 8.60 -0.27
N GLY A 420 -16.52 7.82 -1.34
CA GLY A 420 -15.47 6.81 -1.49
C GLY A 420 -14.18 7.40 -2.06
N VAL A 421 -13.10 7.41 -1.29
CA VAL A 421 -11.76 7.82 -1.77
C VAL A 421 -10.90 6.57 -1.95
N TYR A 422 -10.31 6.41 -3.15
CA TYR A 422 -9.35 5.35 -3.43
C TYR A 422 -7.93 5.90 -3.38
N THR A 423 -7.08 5.25 -2.59
CA THR A 423 -5.66 5.55 -2.50
C THR A 423 -4.83 4.26 -2.46
N THR A 424 -3.55 4.39 -2.79
CA THR A 424 -2.55 3.31 -2.73
C THR A 424 -1.55 3.66 -1.64
N GLY A 425 -1.08 2.66 -0.88
CA GLY A 425 -0.17 2.85 0.25
C GLY A 425 1.15 3.54 -0.09
N LYS A 426 1.67 3.37 -1.31
CA LYS A 426 2.86 4.10 -1.79
C LYS A 426 2.54 5.43 -2.47
N GLY A 427 1.37 5.54 -3.11
CA GLY A 427 0.97 6.71 -3.89
C GLY A 427 0.46 7.88 -3.04
N SER A 428 0.22 7.68 -1.74
CA SER A 428 -0.07 8.75 -0.79
C SER A 428 0.93 8.74 0.34
N SER A 429 1.76 9.77 0.42
CA SER A 429 2.60 10.01 1.60
C SER A 429 1.74 10.41 2.79
N GLY A 430 2.29 10.35 4.01
CA GLY A 430 1.58 10.77 5.23
C GLY A 430 0.95 12.16 5.16
N VAL A 431 1.50 13.09 4.37
CA VAL A 431 0.90 14.41 4.12
C VAL A 431 -0.35 14.30 3.23
N GLY A 432 -0.30 13.46 2.20
CA GLY A 432 -1.44 13.17 1.31
C GLY A 432 -2.55 12.35 1.98
N LEU A 433 -2.23 11.55 3.01
CA LEU A 433 -3.22 10.85 3.82
C LEU A 433 -3.88 11.75 4.88
N THR A 434 -3.10 12.60 5.56
CA THR A 434 -3.55 13.43 6.70
C THR A 434 -4.06 14.80 6.27
N ALA A 435 -3.22 15.83 6.35
CA ALA A 435 -3.45 17.14 5.76
C ALA A 435 -2.11 17.84 5.49
N ALA A 436 -2.11 18.70 4.48
CA ALA A 436 -1.02 19.58 4.11
C ALA A 436 -1.28 21.01 4.61
N VAL A 437 -0.22 21.75 4.93
CA VAL A 437 -0.32 23.19 5.20
C VAL A 437 0.23 23.91 3.97
N MET A 438 -0.60 24.75 3.35
CA MET A 438 -0.30 25.49 2.13
C MET A 438 -0.48 26.99 2.38
N ARG A 439 0.35 27.83 1.76
CA ARG A 439 0.19 29.29 1.85
C ARG A 439 -0.77 29.78 0.78
N ASP A 440 -1.80 30.53 1.17
CA ASP A 440 -2.71 31.17 0.23
C ASP A 440 -1.96 32.26 -0.57
N PRO A 441 -1.93 32.23 -1.91
CA PRO A 441 -1.28 33.27 -2.71
C PRO A 441 -1.91 34.66 -2.56
N VAL A 442 -3.16 34.78 -2.10
CA VAL A 442 -3.85 36.08 -1.99
C VAL A 442 -3.74 36.66 -0.58
N THR A 443 -4.02 35.86 0.45
CA THR A 443 -4.00 36.34 1.85
C THR A 443 -2.66 36.12 2.54
N GLU A 444 -1.75 35.35 1.92
CA GLU A 444 -0.51 34.88 2.53
C GLU A 444 -0.68 34.06 3.82
N GLU A 445 -1.92 33.70 4.17
CA GLU A 445 -2.25 32.89 5.34
C GLU A 445 -1.97 31.41 5.08
N MET A 446 -1.64 30.69 6.15
CA MET A 446 -1.42 29.25 6.10
C MET A 446 -2.77 28.52 6.22
N VAL A 447 -3.20 27.87 5.14
CA VAL A 447 -4.45 27.12 5.04
C VAL A 447 -4.15 25.61 5.10
N LEU A 448 -5.04 24.86 5.75
CA LEU A 448 -4.97 23.40 5.81
C LEU A 448 -5.73 22.80 4.61
N GLU A 449 -5.04 21.98 3.82
CA GLU A 449 -5.65 21.16 2.78
C GLU A 449 -5.76 19.71 3.29
N GLY A 450 -6.99 19.22 3.43
CA GLY A 450 -7.27 17.86 3.88
C GLY A 450 -6.74 16.81 2.90
N GLY A 451 -6.09 15.78 3.44
CA GLY A 451 -5.68 14.58 2.71
C GLY A 451 -6.83 13.59 2.53
N ALA A 452 -6.52 12.42 1.97
CA ALA A 452 -7.49 11.39 1.60
C ALA A 452 -8.43 10.99 2.76
N LEU A 453 -7.92 10.87 3.99
CA LEU A 453 -8.72 10.47 5.15
C LEU A 453 -9.67 11.57 5.61
N VAL A 454 -9.27 12.84 5.51
CA VAL A 454 -10.11 13.99 5.88
C VAL A 454 -11.20 14.19 4.82
N LEU A 455 -10.86 14.03 3.55
CA LEU A 455 -11.82 14.14 2.44
C LEU A 455 -12.88 13.03 2.48
N ALA A 456 -12.53 11.86 3.01
CA ALA A 456 -13.41 10.71 3.15
C ALA A 456 -14.31 10.73 4.40
N ASP A 457 -14.38 11.83 5.18
CA ASP A 457 -15.23 11.93 6.39
C ASP A 457 -16.68 11.50 6.13
N GLU A 458 -17.23 10.66 7.02
CA GLU A 458 -18.54 9.97 6.90
C GLU A 458 -18.71 9.04 5.69
N GLY A 459 -17.59 8.67 5.06
CA GLY A 459 -17.50 7.78 3.92
C GLY A 459 -16.55 6.60 4.14
N ILE A 460 -16.03 6.07 3.03
CA ILE A 460 -15.12 4.93 3.02
C ILE A 460 -13.79 5.36 2.38
N CYS A 461 -12.70 5.13 3.09
CA CYS A 461 -11.35 5.26 2.55
C CYS A 461 -10.85 3.87 2.14
N CYS A 462 -10.66 3.68 0.84
CA CYS A 462 -10.12 2.45 0.26
C CYS A 462 -8.62 2.59 0.10
N ILE A 463 -7.84 1.75 0.80
CA ILE A 463 -6.38 1.77 0.77
C ILE A 463 -5.89 0.44 0.18
N ASP A 464 -5.28 0.53 -1.00
CA ASP A 464 -4.61 -0.61 -1.64
C ASP A 464 -3.13 -0.70 -1.24
N GLU A 465 -2.51 -1.87 -1.35
CA GLU A 465 -1.12 -2.12 -0.95
C GLU A 465 -0.79 -1.64 0.48
N PHE A 466 -1.68 -1.93 1.42
CA PHE A 466 -1.58 -1.49 2.81
C PHE A 466 -0.28 -1.98 3.49
N ASP A 467 0.27 -3.12 3.07
CA ASP A 467 1.55 -3.66 3.59
C ASP A 467 2.78 -2.83 3.18
N LYS A 468 2.66 -2.00 2.13
CA LYS A 468 3.74 -1.19 1.57
C LYS A 468 3.81 0.24 2.10
N MET A 469 2.93 0.61 3.04
CA MET A 469 2.95 1.92 3.67
C MET A 469 4.10 2.07 4.66
N ASP A 470 4.64 3.29 4.72
CA ASP A 470 5.68 3.70 5.67
C ASP A 470 5.15 3.76 7.11
N ASP A 471 6.07 3.64 8.08
CA ASP A 471 5.71 3.60 9.50
C ASP A 471 5.09 4.92 10.02
N SER A 472 5.43 6.07 9.43
CA SER A 472 4.77 7.36 9.75
C SER A 472 3.28 7.31 9.46
N ASP A 473 2.90 6.69 8.37
CA ASP A 473 1.53 6.71 7.87
C ASP A 473 0.65 5.75 8.68
N ARG A 474 1.26 4.68 9.20
CA ARG A 474 0.64 3.75 10.15
C ARG A 474 0.22 4.46 11.44
N THR A 475 1.00 5.43 11.93
CA THR A 475 0.64 6.21 13.14
C THR A 475 -0.63 7.04 12.94
N ALA A 476 -0.77 7.68 11.78
CA ALA A 476 -1.97 8.44 11.44
C ALA A 476 -3.21 7.53 11.35
N ILE A 477 -3.05 6.34 10.78
CA ILE A 477 -4.14 5.35 10.69
C ILE A 477 -4.50 4.81 12.08
N HIS A 478 -3.53 4.61 12.97
CA HIS A 478 -3.81 4.27 14.36
C HIS A 478 -4.62 5.36 15.07
N GLU A 479 -4.39 6.63 14.78
CA GLU A 479 -5.20 7.71 15.34
C GLU A 479 -6.64 7.68 14.81
N VAL A 480 -6.79 7.61 13.48
CA VAL A 480 -8.11 7.59 12.82
C VAL A 480 -8.96 6.39 13.27
N MET A 481 -8.38 5.20 13.34
CA MET A 481 -9.13 4.00 13.75
C MET A 481 -9.59 4.07 15.21
N GLU A 482 -8.84 4.68 16.12
CA GLU A 482 -9.23 4.74 17.54
C GLU A 482 -10.16 5.91 17.83
N GLN A 483 -9.75 7.11 17.42
CA GLN A 483 -10.36 8.37 17.86
C GLN A 483 -11.30 8.98 16.81
N GLN A 484 -11.24 8.51 15.56
CA GLN A 484 -11.95 9.10 14.41
C GLN A 484 -11.59 10.58 14.19
N THR A 485 -10.39 10.97 14.60
CA THR A 485 -9.82 12.31 14.48
C THR A 485 -8.36 12.22 14.06
N ILE A 486 -7.84 13.29 13.45
CA ILE A 486 -6.44 13.46 13.09
C ILE A 486 -5.94 14.74 13.74
N SER A 487 -4.93 14.65 14.58
CA SER A 487 -4.27 15.78 15.20
C SER A 487 -3.08 16.23 14.35
N ILE A 488 -3.05 17.53 14.03
CA ILE A 488 -1.99 18.10 13.20
C ILE A 488 -1.36 19.24 13.98
N SER A 489 -0.04 19.11 14.18
CA SER A 489 0.82 20.11 14.83
C SER A 489 1.94 20.50 13.86
N LYS A 490 1.61 21.30 12.83
CA LYS A 490 2.54 21.72 11.77
C LYS A 490 2.48 23.24 11.57
N ALA A 491 3.62 23.86 11.30
CA ALA A 491 3.74 25.30 11.00
C ALA A 491 3.06 26.23 12.04
N GLY A 492 3.05 25.85 13.32
CA GLY A 492 2.41 26.63 14.40
C GLY A 492 0.89 26.44 14.52
N ILE A 493 0.28 25.61 13.67
CA ILE A 493 -1.13 25.25 13.74
C ILE A 493 -1.23 23.92 14.50
N THR A 494 -1.88 23.95 15.67
CA THR A 494 -2.23 22.76 16.47
C THR A 494 -3.74 22.58 16.44
N THR A 495 -4.24 21.80 15.48
CA THR A 495 -5.68 21.60 15.27
C THR A 495 -5.99 20.12 15.09
N THR A 496 -7.16 19.70 15.58
CA THR A 496 -7.72 18.37 15.32
C THR A 496 -8.76 18.45 14.22
N LEU A 497 -8.62 17.60 13.21
CA LEU A 497 -9.59 17.42 12.13
C LEU A 497 -10.38 16.14 12.39
N ASN A 498 -11.68 16.17 12.10
CA ASN A 498 -12.51 14.97 12.19
C ASN A 498 -12.29 14.09 10.96
N ALA A 499 -12.15 12.78 11.17
CA ALA A 499 -11.96 11.77 10.13
C ALA A 499 -12.78 10.52 10.49
N ARG A 500 -14.11 10.67 10.53
CA ARG A 500 -15.08 9.59 10.81
C ARG A 500 -15.25 8.72 9.58
N THR A 501 -14.19 7.98 9.25
CA THR A 501 -14.11 7.19 8.03
C THR A 501 -14.05 5.70 8.34
N SER A 502 -14.74 4.92 7.54
CA SER A 502 -14.57 3.47 7.50
C SER A 502 -13.37 3.13 6.62
N ILE A 503 -12.46 2.29 7.11
CA ILE A 503 -11.26 1.87 6.38
C ILE A 503 -11.52 0.52 5.71
N LEU A 504 -11.34 0.48 4.39
CA LEU A 504 -11.25 -0.75 3.62
C LEU A 504 -9.82 -0.90 3.11
N ALA A 505 -9.08 -1.85 3.68
CA ALA A 505 -7.69 -2.08 3.34
C ALA A 505 -7.53 -3.34 2.47
N ALA A 506 -6.61 -3.30 1.50
CA ALA A 506 -6.12 -4.48 0.81
C ALA A 506 -4.62 -4.65 1.06
N ALA A 507 -4.20 -5.87 1.45
CA ALA A 507 -2.81 -6.20 1.72
C ALA A 507 -2.40 -7.47 0.96
N ASN A 508 -1.12 -7.54 0.62
CA ASN A 508 -0.52 -8.70 -0.02
C ASN A 508 0.42 -9.43 0.98
N PRO A 509 0.53 -10.77 0.89
CA PRO A 509 1.55 -11.53 1.62
C PRO A 509 2.96 -11.03 1.32
N GLN A 510 3.86 -11.11 2.29
CA GLN A 510 5.23 -10.59 2.17
C GLN A 510 5.98 -11.17 0.95
N TYR A 511 5.81 -12.46 0.69
CA TYR A 511 6.47 -13.19 -0.39
C TYR A 511 5.66 -13.25 -1.69
N GLY A 512 4.64 -12.39 -1.84
CA GLY A 512 3.71 -12.37 -2.97
C GLY A 512 2.64 -13.46 -2.86
N ARG A 513 3.03 -14.72 -2.62
CA ARG A 513 2.10 -15.81 -2.31
C ARG A 513 2.10 -16.17 -0.84
N TYR A 514 0.93 -16.58 -0.34
CA TYR A 514 0.78 -17.08 1.02
C TYR A 514 1.50 -18.42 1.18
N ASN A 515 2.39 -18.54 2.17
CA ASN A 515 3.08 -19.79 2.47
C ASN A 515 2.39 -20.52 3.64
N PRO A 516 1.72 -21.68 3.40
CA PRO A 516 1.04 -22.43 4.47
C PRO A 516 2.00 -23.00 5.54
N ARG A 517 3.32 -23.00 5.28
CA ARG A 517 4.33 -23.49 6.21
C ARG A 517 4.65 -22.51 7.33
N LEU A 518 4.52 -21.22 7.07
CA LEU A 518 4.80 -20.17 8.03
C LEU A 518 3.56 -19.82 8.84
N ASN A 519 3.79 -19.28 10.03
CA ASN A 519 2.68 -18.76 10.82
C ASN A 519 2.05 -17.58 10.07
N PRO A 520 0.72 -17.43 10.11
CA PRO A 520 0.05 -16.35 9.39
C PRO A 520 0.55 -14.95 9.74
N LEU A 521 0.93 -14.71 11.00
CA LEU A 521 1.49 -13.43 11.45
C LEU A 521 2.86 -13.13 10.82
N GLN A 522 3.64 -14.16 10.51
CA GLN A 522 4.91 -14.01 9.79
C GLN A 522 4.71 -13.83 8.29
N ASN A 523 3.62 -14.37 7.73
CA ASN A 523 3.27 -14.17 6.32
C ASN A 523 2.83 -12.71 6.03
N ILE A 524 2.40 -11.98 7.06
CA ILE A 524 1.85 -10.63 6.94
C ILE A 524 2.77 -9.64 7.66
N ASN A 525 3.29 -8.65 6.92
CA ASN A 525 4.15 -7.61 7.48
C ASN A 525 3.35 -6.48 8.19
N LEU A 526 2.46 -6.85 9.11
CA LEU A 526 1.63 -5.91 9.88
C LEU A 526 1.68 -6.21 11.37
N PRO A 527 1.86 -5.19 12.24
CA PRO A 527 1.89 -5.40 13.68
C PRO A 527 0.51 -5.83 14.20
N SER A 528 0.50 -6.73 15.18
CA SER A 528 -0.72 -7.26 15.81
C SER A 528 -1.61 -6.16 16.43
N ALA A 529 -1.01 -5.06 16.88
CA ALA A 529 -1.72 -3.89 17.37
C ALA A 529 -2.67 -3.28 16.32
N LEU A 530 -2.27 -3.29 15.04
CA LEU A 530 -3.08 -2.82 13.92
C LEU A 530 -4.17 -3.81 13.56
N LEU A 531 -3.82 -5.10 13.48
CA LEU A 531 -4.77 -6.19 13.19
C LEU A 531 -5.94 -6.22 14.19
N SER A 532 -5.67 -5.93 15.46
CA SER A 532 -6.72 -5.89 16.50
C SER A 532 -7.79 -4.80 16.30
N ARG A 533 -7.53 -3.81 15.44
CA ARG A 533 -8.41 -2.66 15.19
C ARG A 533 -9.34 -2.86 14.00
N PHE A 534 -9.03 -3.83 13.14
CA PHE A 534 -9.94 -4.32 12.12
C PHE A 534 -10.98 -5.23 12.76
N ASP A 535 -12.24 -5.08 12.34
CA ASP A 535 -13.32 -5.88 12.88
C ASP A 535 -13.40 -7.25 12.16
N ILE A 536 -13.04 -7.30 10.86
CA ILE A 536 -12.95 -8.54 10.07
C ILE A 536 -11.68 -8.55 9.22
N LEU A 537 -11.02 -9.71 9.16
CA LEU A 537 -9.83 -9.98 8.35
C LEU A 537 -10.14 -11.13 7.38
N PHE A 538 -10.26 -10.86 6.09
CA PHE A 538 -10.45 -11.92 5.09
C PHE A 538 -9.10 -12.33 4.50
N LEU A 539 -8.77 -13.62 4.59
CA LEU A 539 -7.65 -14.21 3.89
C LEU A 539 -8.16 -14.95 2.65
N ILE A 540 -7.93 -14.38 1.47
CA ILE A 540 -8.30 -14.93 0.18
C ILE A 540 -7.08 -15.63 -0.40
N LEU A 541 -7.11 -16.96 -0.43
CA LEU A 541 -6.04 -17.78 -1.00
C LEU A 541 -6.44 -18.26 -2.38
N ASP A 542 -5.52 -18.19 -3.34
CA ASP A 542 -5.72 -18.74 -4.68
C ASP A 542 -5.33 -20.23 -4.67
N GLN A 543 -6.33 -21.10 -4.49
CA GLN A 543 -6.15 -22.55 -4.55
C GLN A 543 -6.61 -23.07 -5.92
N PRO A 544 -5.76 -23.82 -6.65
CA PRO A 544 -6.13 -24.35 -7.95
C PRO A 544 -7.21 -25.41 -7.79
N ASP A 545 -8.39 -25.16 -8.37
CA ASP A 545 -9.54 -26.07 -8.39
C ASP A 545 -10.18 -26.05 -9.78
N ASP A 546 -10.16 -27.20 -10.46
CA ASP A 546 -10.61 -27.36 -11.84
C ASP A 546 -12.07 -26.88 -12.05
N ASP A 547 -12.95 -27.11 -11.08
CA ASP A 547 -14.37 -26.74 -11.19
C ASP A 547 -14.61 -25.24 -10.98
N LEU A 548 -13.92 -24.63 -10.01
CA LEU A 548 -14.00 -23.20 -9.74
C LEU A 548 -13.34 -22.40 -10.87
N ASP A 549 -12.18 -22.84 -11.35
CA ASP A 549 -11.44 -22.21 -12.44
C ASP A 549 -12.24 -22.25 -13.75
N ARG A 550 -12.91 -23.38 -14.02
CA ARG A 550 -13.81 -23.47 -15.18
C ARG A 550 -14.94 -22.46 -15.10
N ARG A 551 -15.64 -22.37 -13.97
CA ARG A 551 -16.76 -21.42 -13.79
C ARG A 551 -16.28 -19.97 -13.84
N LEU A 552 -15.12 -19.69 -13.27
CA LEU A 552 -14.48 -18.38 -13.34
C LEU A 552 -14.16 -18.02 -14.79
N ALA A 553 -13.56 -18.94 -15.55
CA ALA A 553 -13.24 -18.72 -16.96
C ALA A 553 -14.49 -18.52 -17.82
N GLU A 554 -15.54 -19.33 -17.63
CA GLU A 554 -16.84 -19.15 -18.30
C GLU A 554 -17.45 -17.79 -17.97
N HIS A 555 -17.38 -17.34 -16.72
CA HIS A 555 -17.89 -16.03 -16.31
C HIS A 555 -17.10 -14.88 -16.94
N VAL A 556 -15.77 -14.92 -16.88
CA VAL A 556 -14.90 -13.86 -17.43
C VAL A 556 -15.04 -13.77 -18.95
N THR A 557 -15.06 -14.90 -19.65
CA THR A 557 -15.27 -14.94 -21.11
C THR A 557 -16.65 -14.41 -21.49
N TYR A 558 -17.68 -14.69 -20.69
CA TYR A 558 -19.01 -14.12 -20.90
C TYR A 558 -19.02 -12.59 -20.74
N VAL A 559 -18.42 -12.06 -19.66
CA VAL A 559 -18.34 -10.62 -19.41
C VAL A 559 -17.64 -9.90 -20.57
N HIS A 560 -16.55 -10.45 -21.08
CA HIS A 560 -15.83 -9.87 -22.22
C HIS A 560 -16.58 -9.96 -23.56
N THR A 561 -17.43 -10.98 -23.75
CA THR A 561 -18.20 -11.15 -25.00
C THR A 561 -19.45 -10.27 -25.04
N HIS A 562 -20.13 -10.09 -23.90
CA HIS A 562 -21.42 -9.41 -23.83
C HIS A 562 -21.37 -8.04 -23.14
N ASN A 563 -20.23 -7.65 -22.54
CA ASN A 563 -20.07 -6.45 -21.69
C ASN A 563 -21.09 -6.37 -20.54
N LYS A 564 -21.68 -7.52 -20.19
CA LYS A 564 -22.63 -7.71 -19.10
C LYS A 564 -22.31 -9.04 -18.44
N HIS A 565 -22.56 -9.14 -17.14
CA HIS A 565 -22.48 -10.40 -16.43
C HIS A 565 -23.61 -11.35 -16.89
N PRO A 566 -23.44 -12.67 -16.79
CA PRO A 566 -24.47 -13.62 -17.21
C PRO A 566 -25.70 -13.50 -16.32
N SER A 567 -26.85 -13.22 -16.93
CA SER A 567 -28.16 -13.25 -16.28
C SER A 567 -28.55 -14.71 -16.10
N ARG A 568 -28.50 -15.25 -14.87
CA ARG A 568 -29.25 -16.48 -14.58
C ARG A 568 -30.74 -16.14 -14.60
N GLU A 569 -31.60 -17.09 -14.96
CA GLU A 569 -33.04 -16.89 -15.21
C GLU A 569 -33.87 -16.32 -14.03
N ASN A 570 -33.27 -15.94 -12.89
CA ASN A 570 -33.91 -15.32 -11.73
C ASN A 570 -33.13 -14.15 -11.09
N ASP A 571 -32.05 -13.65 -11.71
CA ASP A 571 -31.16 -12.64 -11.09
C ASP A 571 -31.24 -11.28 -11.80
N ASP A 572 -32.18 -10.43 -11.37
CA ASP A 572 -32.20 -9.00 -11.70
C ASP A 572 -31.20 -8.25 -10.80
N VAL A 573 -30.01 -7.96 -11.34
CA VAL A 573 -28.98 -7.15 -10.67
C VAL A 573 -29.45 -5.71 -10.50
N ILE A 574 -29.22 -5.18 -9.29
CA ILE A 574 -29.67 -3.85 -8.89
C ILE A 574 -28.62 -2.81 -9.32
N GLU A 575 -29.10 -1.70 -9.90
CA GLU A 575 -28.22 -0.60 -10.29
C GLU A 575 -27.55 0.07 -9.08
N PRO A 576 -26.29 0.51 -9.18
CA PRO A 576 -25.56 1.15 -8.08
C PRO A 576 -26.26 2.38 -7.49
N GLU A 577 -27.00 3.14 -8.29
CA GLU A 577 -27.76 4.29 -7.79
C GLU A 577 -28.89 3.84 -6.86
N MET A 578 -29.59 2.77 -7.21
CA MET A 578 -30.64 2.19 -6.37
C MET A 578 -30.06 1.63 -5.07
N ILE A 579 -28.90 0.97 -5.12
CA ILE A 579 -28.18 0.50 -3.93
C ILE A 579 -27.87 1.68 -2.98
N ARG A 580 -27.45 2.84 -3.50
CA ARG A 580 -27.20 4.03 -2.67
C ARG A 580 -28.45 4.54 -1.98
N HIS A 581 -29.57 4.65 -2.70
CA HIS A 581 -30.85 5.11 -2.12
C HIS A 581 -31.34 4.12 -1.05
N TYR A 582 -31.22 2.82 -1.32
CA TYR A 582 -31.57 1.77 -0.36
C TYR A 582 -30.72 1.89 0.93
N ILE A 583 -29.40 2.05 0.80
CA ILE A 583 -28.50 2.21 1.95
C ILE A 583 -28.76 3.53 2.69
N ALA A 584 -29.07 4.61 1.97
CA ALA A 584 -29.46 5.89 2.57
C ALA A 584 -30.68 5.71 3.48
N HIS A 585 -31.70 5.01 2.99
CA HIS A 585 -32.89 4.66 3.77
C HIS A 585 -32.52 3.78 4.97
N ALA A 586 -31.67 2.77 4.80
CA ALA A 586 -31.27 1.85 5.87
C ALA A 586 -30.52 2.55 7.01
N ARG A 587 -29.73 3.58 6.69
CA ARG A 587 -28.97 4.37 7.67
C ARG A 587 -29.85 5.26 8.56
N THR A 588 -31.07 5.59 8.13
CA THR A 588 -32.02 6.36 8.96
C THR A 588 -32.44 5.60 10.21
N LYS A 589 -32.49 4.27 10.13
CA LYS A 589 -32.88 3.38 11.24
C LYS A 589 -31.75 3.23 12.26
N ARG A 590 -32.14 3.22 13.55
CA ARG A 590 -31.22 3.14 14.69
C ARG A 590 -31.59 1.96 15.60
N PRO A 591 -31.18 0.73 15.24
CA PRO A 591 -31.59 -0.46 15.98
C PRO A 591 -30.97 -0.53 17.38
N VAL A 592 -31.72 -1.07 18.32
CA VAL A 592 -31.33 -1.31 19.72
C VAL A 592 -31.10 -2.80 19.96
N LEU A 593 -30.20 -3.12 20.90
CA LEU A 593 -29.93 -4.50 21.31
C LEU A 593 -30.98 -4.93 22.34
N SER A 594 -31.66 -6.05 22.10
CA SER A 594 -32.57 -6.65 23.07
C SER A 594 -31.77 -7.37 24.18
N PRO A 595 -32.27 -7.42 25.44
CA PRO A 595 -31.57 -8.09 26.53
C PRO A 595 -31.29 -9.57 26.27
N ALA A 596 -32.21 -10.29 25.61
CA ALA A 596 -32.04 -11.69 25.26
C ALA A 596 -30.84 -11.93 24.32
N VAL A 597 -30.62 -11.01 23.38
CA VAL A 597 -29.51 -11.07 22.43
C VAL A 597 -28.17 -10.75 23.10
N VAL A 598 -28.16 -9.90 24.13
CA VAL A 598 -26.94 -9.62 24.91
C VAL A 598 -26.41 -10.88 25.60
N ASP A 599 -27.29 -11.67 26.21
CA ASP A 599 -26.91 -12.94 26.86
C ASP A 599 -26.39 -13.98 25.85
N HIS A 600 -26.98 -14.01 24.64
CA HIS A 600 -26.51 -14.85 23.55
C HIS A 600 -25.09 -14.45 23.07
N ILE A 601 -24.89 -13.15 22.80
CA ILE A 601 -23.59 -12.61 22.35
C ILE A 601 -22.50 -12.88 23.39
N THR A 602 -22.79 -12.70 24.69
CA THR A 602 -21.81 -12.94 25.75
C THR A 602 -21.43 -14.42 25.86
N SER A 603 -22.40 -15.31 25.73
CA SER A 603 -22.18 -16.77 25.72
C SER A 603 -21.29 -17.20 24.55
N GLU A 604 -21.58 -16.70 23.35
CA GLU A 604 -20.79 -17.00 22.14
C GLU A 604 -19.38 -16.39 22.19
N TYR A 605 -19.22 -15.18 22.73
CA TYR A 605 -17.90 -14.59 22.93
C TYR A 605 -17.04 -15.43 23.91
N VAL A 606 -17.62 -15.93 25.00
CA VAL A 606 -16.92 -16.83 25.93
C VAL A 606 -16.51 -18.12 25.22
N ARG A 607 -17.37 -18.69 24.38
CA ARG A 607 -17.08 -19.88 23.58
C ARG A 607 -15.90 -19.63 22.63
N LEU A 608 -15.91 -18.51 21.92
CA LEU A 608 -14.83 -18.10 21.00
C LEU A 608 -13.49 -17.96 21.74
N ARG A 609 -13.50 -17.38 22.95
CA ARG A 609 -12.29 -17.22 23.78
C ARG A 609 -11.77 -18.56 24.33
N LYS A 610 -12.66 -19.47 24.73
CA LYS A 610 -12.30 -20.84 25.15
C LYS A 610 -11.65 -21.61 23.99
N HIS A 611 -12.22 -21.52 22.79
CA HIS A 611 -11.67 -22.16 21.60
C HIS A 611 -10.27 -21.64 21.27
N GLN A 612 -10.04 -20.33 21.43
CA GLN A 612 -8.71 -19.75 21.27
C GLN A 612 -7.71 -20.26 22.32
N GLN A 613 -8.12 -20.34 23.60
CA GLN A 613 -7.26 -20.84 24.67
C GLN A 613 -6.85 -22.30 24.44
N ALA A 614 -7.77 -23.14 23.96
CA ALA A 614 -7.48 -24.53 23.61
C ALA A 614 -6.44 -24.65 22.47
N ASN A 615 -6.39 -23.66 21.57
CA ASN A 615 -5.46 -23.65 20.44
C ASN A 615 -4.13 -22.92 20.72
N GLN A 616 -3.92 -22.41 21.94
CA GLN A 616 -2.66 -21.74 22.34
C GLN A 616 -1.47 -22.72 22.26
N GLY A 617 -0.46 -22.38 21.46
CA GLY A 617 0.73 -23.20 21.23
C GLY A 617 0.68 -24.12 20.00
N SER A 618 -0.45 -24.18 19.30
CA SER A 618 -0.55 -24.86 18.00
C SER A 618 -0.10 -23.95 16.84
N ARG A 619 0.31 -24.52 15.71
CA ARG A 619 0.70 -23.81 14.47
C ARG A 619 -0.41 -22.91 13.88
N HIS A 620 -1.60 -22.95 14.48
CA HIS A 620 -2.83 -22.30 14.03
C HIS A 620 -3.20 -21.05 14.83
N GLU A 621 -2.26 -20.43 15.55
CA GLU A 621 -2.49 -19.15 16.23
C GLU A 621 -2.60 -18.00 15.20
N PHE A 622 -3.80 -17.83 14.62
CA PHE A 622 -4.08 -16.79 13.62
C PHE A 622 -4.64 -15.51 14.24
N THR A 623 -5.35 -15.58 15.38
CA THR A 623 -6.15 -14.44 15.84
C THR A 623 -6.14 -14.30 17.37
N TYR A 624 -5.92 -13.06 17.83
CA TYR A 624 -6.14 -12.65 19.20
C TYR A 624 -7.62 -12.29 19.40
N ALA A 625 -8.41 -13.12 20.09
CA ALA A 625 -9.76 -12.74 20.48
C ALA A 625 -9.70 -11.67 21.57
N SER A 626 -9.70 -10.42 21.14
CA SER A 626 -9.74 -9.25 22.03
C SER A 626 -11.19 -8.82 22.28
N ALA A 627 -11.39 -7.98 23.29
CA ALA A 627 -12.67 -7.34 23.54
C ALA A 627 -13.17 -6.49 22.35
N ARG A 628 -12.29 -6.09 21.41
CA ARG A 628 -12.70 -5.38 20.19
C ARG A 628 -13.47 -6.28 19.23
N SER A 629 -13.21 -7.58 19.21
CA SER A 629 -13.95 -8.56 18.39
C SER A 629 -15.43 -8.62 18.81
N LEU A 630 -15.71 -8.49 20.11
CA LEU A 630 -17.08 -8.39 20.64
C LEU A 630 -17.79 -7.14 20.11
N LEU A 631 -17.10 -5.99 20.11
CA LEU A 631 -17.63 -4.75 19.53
C LEU A 631 -17.86 -4.89 18.01
N GLY A 632 -16.99 -5.62 17.32
CA GLY A 632 -17.14 -5.95 15.90
C GLY A 632 -18.42 -6.74 15.62
N ILE A 633 -18.71 -7.79 16.41
CA ILE A 633 -19.95 -8.58 16.31
C ILE A 633 -21.18 -7.68 16.48
N ILE A 634 -21.18 -6.85 17.54
CA ILE A 634 -22.30 -5.93 17.80
C ILE A 634 -22.54 -4.97 16.62
N ARG A 635 -21.46 -4.41 16.03
CA ARG A 635 -21.58 -3.51 14.87
C ARG A 635 -22.16 -4.23 13.65
N MET A 636 -21.70 -5.44 13.35
CA MET A 636 -22.22 -6.23 12.23
C MET A 636 -23.70 -6.58 12.41
N SER A 637 -24.10 -7.01 13.61
CA SER A 637 -25.51 -7.34 13.88
C SER A 637 -26.41 -6.10 13.80
N GLN A 638 -25.94 -4.93 14.25
CA GLN A 638 -26.67 -3.66 14.07
C GLN A 638 -26.77 -3.24 12.60
N ALA A 639 -25.73 -3.48 11.80
CA ALA A 639 -25.76 -3.20 10.36
C ALA A 639 -26.73 -4.15 9.61
N LEU A 640 -26.81 -5.42 10.02
CA LEU A 640 -27.79 -6.38 9.51
C LEU A 640 -29.23 -5.97 9.85
N ALA A 641 -29.49 -5.54 11.08
CA ALA A 641 -30.81 -5.01 11.48
C ALA A 641 -31.20 -3.76 10.66
N ARG A 642 -30.25 -2.85 10.39
CA ARG A 642 -30.47 -1.71 9.49
C ARG A 642 -30.88 -2.12 8.08
N LEU A 643 -30.25 -3.16 7.52
CA LEU A 643 -30.61 -3.70 6.21
C LEU A 643 -32.03 -4.25 6.15
N ARG A 644 -32.55 -4.79 7.27
CA ARG A 644 -33.94 -5.27 7.41
C ARG A 644 -34.94 -4.17 7.74
N PHE A 645 -34.47 -2.93 7.96
CA PHE A 645 -35.25 -1.81 8.51
C PHE A 645 -35.91 -2.10 9.87
N SER A 646 -35.34 -3.02 10.67
CA SER A 646 -35.83 -3.32 12.01
C SER A 646 -35.24 -2.37 13.06
N ASP A 647 -36.03 -2.03 14.07
CA ASP A 647 -35.59 -1.22 15.20
C ASP A 647 -34.96 -2.06 16.33
N GLU A 648 -35.05 -3.40 16.24
CA GLU A 648 -34.43 -4.35 17.15
C GLU A 648 -33.53 -5.35 16.40
N VAL A 649 -32.45 -5.77 17.08
CA VAL A 649 -31.53 -6.82 16.59
C VAL A 649 -32.05 -8.18 17.02
N ASP A 650 -32.13 -9.12 16.06
CA ASP A 650 -32.56 -10.49 16.31
C ASP A 650 -31.37 -11.44 16.55
N GLY A 651 -31.62 -12.60 17.17
CA GLY A 651 -30.60 -13.63 17.35
C GLY A 651 -30.01 -14.13 16.03
N ALA A 652 -30.81 -14.19 14.97
CA ALA A 652 -30.37 -14.58 13.64
C ALA A 652 -29.32 -13.61 13.04
N ASP A 653 -29.41 -12.31 13.34
CA ASP A 653 -28.41 -11.32 12.90
C ASP A 653 -27.06 -11.53 13.60
N VAL A 654 -27.09 -12.02 14.84
CA VAL A 654 -25.88 -12.37 15.59
C VAL A 654 -25.26 -13.65 15.03
N ASP A 655 -26.08 -14.65 14.76
CA ASP A 655 -25.61 -15.92 14.19
C ASP A 655 -24.97 -15.72 12.81
N GLU A 656 -25.55 -14.85 11.96
CA GLU A 656 -24.95 -14.51 10.66
C GLU A 656 -23.64 -13.70 10.82
N ALA A 657 -23.58 -12.76 11.77
CA ALA A 657 -22.34 -12.04 12.07
C ALA A 657 -21.23 -12.98 12.57
N LEU A 658 -21.59 -13.96 13.41
CA LEU A 658 -20.67 -15.01 13.87
C LEU A 658 -20.23 -15.91 12.71
N ARG A 659 -21.16 -16.29 11.81
CA ARG A 659 -20.86 -17.06 10.60
C ARG A 659 -19.81 -16.35 9.75
N LEU A 660 -19.98 -15.05 9.47
CA LEU A 660 -19.00 -14.26 8.71
C LEU A 660 -17.64 -14.22 9.39
N LEU A 661 -17.63 -14.08 10.72
CA LEU A 661 -16.40 -14.05 11.51
C LEU A 661 -15.69 -15.42 11.50
N ASP A 662 -16.43 -16.52 11.55
CA ASP A 662 -15.85 -17.87 11.47
C ASP A 662 -15.38 -18.22 10.06
N VAL A 663 -16.11 -17.83 9.01
CA VAL A 663 -15.66 -17.98 7.61
C VAL A 663 -14.29 -17.30 7.41
N SER A 664 -14.14 -16.10 7.97
CA SER A 664 -12.88 -15.34 7.92
C SER A 664 -11.69 -16.09 8.53
N LYS A 665 -11.93 -16.91 9.58
CA LYS A 665 -10.91 -17.78 10.19
C LYS A 665 -10.71 -19.07 9.40
N SER A 666 -11.81 -19.69 8.96
CA SER A 666 -11.85 -21.02 8.34
C SER A 666 -11.11 -21.11 7.00
N SER A 667 -10.90 -19.98 6.33
CA SER A 667 -10.22 -19.89 5.02
C SER A 667 -8.79 -20.47 5.01
N LEU A 668 -8.18 -20.69 6.19
CA LEU A 668 -6.89 -21.38 6.36
C LEU A 668 -6.99 -22.91 6.48
N TYR A 669 -8.16 -23.45 6.84
CA TYR A 669 -8.32 -24.80 7.38
C TYR A 669 -8.92 -25.80 6.38
N ASP A 670 -9.37 -25.36 5.20
CA ASP A 670 -10.30 -26.16 4.39
C ASP A 670 -9.67 -27.16 3.41
N SER A 671 -8.34 -27.31 3.36
CA SER A 671 -7.72 -28.34 2.50
C SER A 671 -7.65 -29.73 3.15
N SER A 672 -8.18 -29.91 4.36
CA SER A 672 -8.05 -31.18 5.11
C SER A 672 -9.30 -31.68 5.83
N ARG A 673 -10.37 -30.89 5.97
CA ARG A 673 -11.61 -31.37 6.60
C ARG A 673 -12.41 -32.31 5.69
N ASP A 674 -12.52 -32.02 4.40
CA ASP A 674 -13.31 -32.88 3.50
C ASP A 674 -12.61 -34.19 3.07
N ARG A 675 -11.31 -34.34 3.34
CA ARG A 675 -10.60 -35.64 3.15
C ARG A 675 -10.43 -36.44 4.44
N ALA A 676 -10.49 -35.81 5.61
CA ALA A 676 -10.37 -36.50 6.91
C ALA A 676 -11.73 -36.94 7.50
N ASP A 677 -12.85 -36.36 7.04
CA ASP A 677 -14.21 -36.70 7.50
C ASP A 677 -15.01 -37.55 6.49
N ARG A 678 -14.35 -38.26 5.57
CA ARG A 678 -14.88 -39.58 5.20
C ARG A 678 -14.46 -40.51 6.33
N PRO A 679 -15.35 -40.84 7.30
CA PRO A 679 -14.95 -41.75 8.36
C PRO A 679 -14.52 -43.06 7.72
N ASP A 680 -13.27 -43.47 7.95
CA ASP A 680 -12.81 -44.79 7.55
C ASP A 680 -13.80 -45.82 8.12
N PRO A 681 -14.40 -46.70 7.28
CA PRO A 681 -15.35 -47.70 7.74
C PRO A 681 -14.80 -48.52 8.92
N VAL A 682 -13.49 -48.72 8.93
CA VAL A 682 -12.71 -49.40 9.99
C VAL A 682 -12.84 -48.72 11.36
N ASN A 683 -12.72 -47.39 11.43
CA ASN A 683 -12.79 -46.65 12.69
C ASN A 683 -14.22 -46.56 13.23
N GLU A 684 -15.22 -46.42 12.35
CA GLU A 684 -16.64 -46.48 12.68
C GLU A 684 -17.04 -47.86 13.24
N ILE A 685 -16.66 -48.92 12.54
CA ILE A 685 -16.87 -50.31 12.97
C ILE A 685 -16.22 -50.54 14.34
N TRP A 686 -14.99 -50.05 14.55
CA TRP A 686 -14.32 -50.15 15.84
C TRP A 686 -15.02 -49.36 16.95
N ARG A 687 -15.54 -48.16 16.66
CA ARG A 687 -16.33 -47.38 17.63
C ARG A 687 -17.61 -48.12 18.04
N ILE A 688 -18.27 -48.79 17.09
CA ILE A 688 -19.44 -49.64 17.37
C ILE A 688 -19.05 -50.81 18.27
N ILE A 689 -17.93 -51.48 17.98
CA ILE A 689 -17.39 -52.57 18.82
C ILE A 689 -17.02 -52.06 20.23
N LYS A 690 -16.38 -50.89 20.33
CA LYS A 690 -15.99 -50.25 21.60
C LYS A 690 -17.22 -49.89 22.44
N ASN A 691 -18.27 -49.36 21.82
CA ASN A 691 -19.53 -49.05 22.50
C ASN A 691 -20.29 -50.31 22.95
N MET A 692 -20.03 -51.47 22.34
CA MET A 692 -20.58 -52.76 22.78
C MET A 692 -19.82 -53.40 23.94
N ARG A 693 -18.63 -52.90 24.27
CA ARG A 693 -17.87 -53.39 25.41
C ARG A 693 -18.41 -52.72 26.68
N ASP A 694 -19.15 -53.48 27.48
CA ASP A 694 -19.38 -53.09 28.88
C ASP A 694 -18.04 -53.02 29.61
N GLU A 695 -17.85 -52.01 30.47
CA GLU A 695 -16.53 -51.66 31.06
C GLU A 695 -15.85 -52.84 31.79
N GLU A 696 -16.60 -53.86 32.21
CA GLU A 696 -16.11 -55.04 32.94
C GLU A 696 -15.86 -56.30 32.06
N ALA A 697 -16.23 -56.31 30.77
CA ALA A 697 -16.07 -57.50 29.92
C ALA A 697 -14.75 -57.50 29.12
N THR A 698 -13.96 -58.57 29.26
CA THR A 698 -12.68 -58.78 28.57
C THR A 698 -12.80 -59.55 27.25
N SER A 699 -13.97 -60.14 26.95
CA SER A 699 -14.20 -60.87 25.69
C SER A 699 -15.62 -60.68 25.18
N ILE A 700 -15.78 -60.50 23.87
CA ILE A 700 -17.07 -60.27 23.21
C ILE A 700 -17.28 -61.39 22.18
N ARG A 701 -18.48 -61.97 22.14
CA ARG A 701 -18.84 -62.98 21.12
C ARG A 701 -19.07 -62.30 19.78
N LEU A 702 -18.51 -62.88 18.71
CA LEU A 702 -18.50 -62.27 17.38
C LEU A 702 -19.89 -62.23 16.69
N ALA A 703 -20.79 -63.15 17.02
CA ALA A 703 -22.12 -63.24 16.41
C ALA A 703 -23.01 -61.97 16.59
N PRO A 704 -23.23 -61.43 17.81
CA PRO A 704 -24.01 -60.21 17.99
C PRO A 704 -23.35 -58.95 17.43
N VAL A 705 -22.01 -58.94 17.31
CA VAL A 705 -21.25 -57.86 16.68
C VAL A 705 -21.50 -57.82 15.17
N ARG A 706 -21.50 -58.99 14.51
CA ARG A 706 -21.81 -59.13 13.08
C ARG A 706 -23.21 -58.61 12.75
N ASP A 707 -24.22 -59.02 13.52
CA ASP A 707 -25.61 -58.60 13.27
C ASP A 707 -25.80 -57.08 13.38
N ARG A 708 -25.09 -56.42 14.30
CA ARG A 708 -25.22 -54.97 14.53
C ARG A 708 -24.49 -54.15 13.48
N ILE A 709 -23.38 -54.66 12.96
CA ILE A 709 -22.60 -54.02 11.89
C ILE A 709 -23.34 -54.12 10.56
N ILE A 710 -23.99 -55.26 10.29
CA ILE A 710 -24.87 -55.41 9.12
C ILE A 710 -26.07 -54.46 9.23
N ARG A 711 -26.66 -54.29 10.42
CA ARG A 711 -27.73 -53.29 10.65
C ARG A 711 -27.26 -51.85 10.51
N ALA A 712 -25.99 -51.56 10.81
CA ALA A 712 -25.36 -50.26 10.59
C ALA A 712 -24.99 -50.01 9.12
N GLY A 713 -25.20 -50.99 8.23
CA GLY A 713 -25.01 -50.85 6.78
C GLY A 713 -23.62 -51.23 6.27
N TYR A 714 -22.76 -51.83 7.11
CA TYR A 714 -21.41 -52.23 6.73
C TYR A 714 -21.33 -53.72 6.33
N THR A 715 -20.40 -54.05 5.44
CA THR A 715 -20.23 -55.42 4.90
C THR A 715 -19.38 -56.31 5.80
N GLU A 716 -19.60 -57.63 5.75
CA GLU A 716 -18.82 -58.60 6.54
C GLU A 716 -17.32 -58.55 6.19
N THR A 717 -16.97 -58.26 4.94
CA THR A 717 -15.59 -58.08 4.49
C THR A 717 -14.90 -56.89 5.14
N GLN A 718 -15.63 -55.78 5.38
CA GLN A 718 -15.09 -54.60 6.07
C GLN A 718 -14.87 -54.89 7.56
N LEU A 719 -15.75 -55.67 8.19
CA LEU A 719 -15.57 -56.13 9.56
C LEU A 719 -14.33 -57.03 9.71
N ASP A 720 -14.16 -58.02 8.83
CA ASP A 720 -13.00 -58.92 8.88
C ASP A 720 -11.69 -58.17 8.64
N GLN A 721 -11.69 -57.19 7.73
CA GLN A 721 -10.53 -56.31 7.50
C GLN A 721 -10.20 -55.46 8.73
N THR A 722 -11.23 -54.92 9.38
CA THR A 722 -11.09 -54.14 10.62
C THR A 722 -10.49 -55.01 11.73
N LEU A 723 -11.00 -56.23 11.92
CA LEU A 723 -10.50 -57.16 12.94
C LEU A 723 -9.04 -57.56 12.70
N ARG A 724 -8.64 -57.80 11.44
CA ARG A 724 -7.24 -58.09 11.09
C ARG A 724 -6.33 -56.91 11.40
N GLN A 725 -6.71 -55.70 11.01
CA GLN A 725 -5.89 -54.51 11.25
C GLN A 725 -5.69 -54.23 12.74
N TYR A 726 -6.73 -54.39 13.56
CA TYR A 726 -6.61 -54.24 15.02
C TYR A 726 -5.93 -55.44 15.71
N GLN A 727 -5.94 -56.61 15.08
CA GLN A 727 -5.15 -57.77 15.52
C GLN A 727 -3.66 -57.58 15.24
N ASP A 728 -3.30 -57.03 14.08
CA ASP A 728 -1.91 -56.69 13.74
C ASP A 728 -1.34 -55.64 14.70
N LEU A 729 -2.19 -54.70 15.13
CA LEU A 729 -1.88 -53.72 16.18
C LEU A 729 -1.90 -54.30 17.61
N GLN A 730 -2.17 -55.59 17.77
CA GLN A 730 -2.25 -56.32 19.06
C GLN A 730 -3.31 -55.78 20.05
N ILE A 731 -4.31 -55.04 19.57
CA ILE A 731 -5.40 -54.50 20.40
C ILE A 731 -6.47 -55.58 20.66
N ILE A 732 -6.62 -56.53 19.74
CA ILE A 732 -7.53 -57.69 19.85
C ILE A 732 -6.71 -58.97 19.65
N GLN A 733 -6.89 -59.96 20.52
CA GLN A 733 -6.41 -61.33 20.28
C GLN A 733 -7.56 -62.16 19.69
N SER A 734 -7.51 -62.41 18.38
CA SER A 734 -8.30 -63.46 17.75
C SER A 734 -7.40 -64.69 17.58
N MET A 735 -7.80 -65.85 18.10
CA MET A 735 -7.08 -67.10 17.84
C MET A 735 -7.37 -67.54 16.40
N VAL A 736 -6.62 -66.99 15.46
CA VAL A 736 -6.62 -67.42 14.06
C VAL A 736 -5.17 -67.64 13.63
N TRP A 737 -4.85 -68.87 13.25
CA TRP A 737 -3.55 -69.31 12.77
C TRP A 737 -3.27 -68.78 11.36
N TYR A 738 -2.16 -68.08 11.12
CA TYR A 738 -1.28 -68.18 9.93
C TYR A 738 -0.03 -67.28 10.09
N ALA A 739 1.07 -67.67 9.43
CA ALA A 739 2.46 -67.36 9.80
C ALA A 739 3.19 -66.31 8.92
N SER A 740 4.27 -65.74 9.50
CA SER A 740 5.53 -65.19 8.94
C SER A 740 5.54 -63.93 8.05
N THR A 741 6.31 -62.91 8.45
CA THR A 741 7.55 -62.44 7.75
C THR A 741 8.26 -61.31 8.52
N GLU A 742 9.58 -61.45 8.67
CA GLU A 742 10.53 -60.45 9.19
C GLU A 742 10.83 -59.36 8.14
N SER A 743 11.15 -58.14 8.59
CA SER A 743 11.58 -56.99 7.78
C SER A 743 13.10 -56.97 7.52
N PRO A 744 13.59 -56.49 6.35
CA PRO A 744 15.03 -56.37 6.07
C PRO A 744 15.67 -55.11 6.70
N PRO A 745 17.00 -55.08 6.93
CA PRO A 745 17.71 -53.94 7.51
C PRO A 745 18.05 -52.85 6.47
N PRO A 746 18.33 -51.59 6.90
CA PRO A 746 18.57 -50.47 6.00
C PRO A 746 20.01 -50.44 5.43
N ALA A 747 20.14 -49.86 4.23
CA ALA A 747 21.38 -49.62 3.52
C ALA A 747 21.90 -48.20 3.75
N GLU A 748 23.15 -48.05 4.18
CA GLU A 748 24.11 -47.03 3.71
C GLU A 748 25.46 -47.21 4.44
N GLY A 749 26.56 -47.19 3.67
CA GLY A 749 27.93 -47.25 4.19
C GLY A 749 28.49 -45.84 4.35
N ASP A 750 28.71 -45.42 5.59
CA ASP A 750 29.34 -44.14 5.91
C ASP A 750 30.85 -44.15 5.60
N LEU A 751 31.30 -43.23 4.74
CA LEU A 751 32.71 -42.87 4.57
C LEU A 751 33.17 -41.96 5.73
N PRO A 752 34.45 -42.03 6.16
CA PRO A 752 34.95 -41.20 7.25
C PRO A 752 34.95 -39.70 6.86
N GLY A 753 34.29 -38.88 7.69
CA GLY A 753 34.20 -37.42 7.53
C GLY A 753 35.49 -36.67 7.87
N VAL A 754 35.47 -35.34 7.62
CA VAL A 754 36.60 -34.39 7.78
C VAL A 754 37.34 -34.53 9.13
N ALA A 755 36.62 -34.84 10.21
CA ALA A 755 37.20 -34.96 11.57
C ALA A 755 38.22 -36.11 11.72
N HIS A 756 38.22 -37.11 10.83
CA HIS A 756 39.12 -38.27 10.88
C HIS A 756 40.35 -38.11 9.95
N SER A 757 40.51 -36.95 9.29
CA SER A 757 41.64 -36.67 8.40
C SER A 757 42.98 -36.66 9.14
N LYS A 758 44.02 -37.24 8.53
CA LYS A 758 45.41 -37.20 9.06
C LYS A 758 46.05 -35.83 8.92
N PHE A 759 45.47 -34.96 8.09
CA PHE A 759 46.01 -33.64 7.82
C PHE A 759 45.59 -32.57 8.83
N ILE A 760 44.62 -32.88 9.70
CA ILE A 760 44.24 -32.01 10.81
C ILE A 760 45.15 -32.29 12.01
N LYS A 761 45.89 -31.29 12.46
CA LYS A 761 46.85 -31.41 13.57
C LYS A 761 46.14 -31.32 14.92
N ASN A 762 45.95 -32.48 15.55
CA ASN A 762 45.24 -32.59 16.81
C ASN A 762 46.10 -32.33 18.05
N THR A 763 47.44 -32.46 17.94
CA THR A 763 48.37 -32.25 19.05
C THR A 763 49.20 -30.97 18.88
N GLN A 764 49.57 -30.33 19.99
CA GLN A 764 50.41 -29.13 20.01
C GLN A 764 51.75 -29.35 19.31
N GLN A 765 52.39 -30.50 19.54
CA GLN A 765 53.66 -30.84 18.90
C GLN A 765 53.53 -30.95 17.38
N GLN A 766 52.44 -31.54 16.87
CA GLN A 766 52.18 -31.63 15.43
C GLN A 766 51.95 -30.24 14.80
N ALA A 767 51.19 -29.38 15.49
CA ALA A 767 50.95 -28.01 15.07
C ALA A 767 52.26 -27.22 14.91
N LEU A 768 53.11 -27.25 15.93
CA LEU A 768 54.38 -26.51 15.99
C LEU A 768 55.50 -27.11 15.13
N ALA A 769 55.42 -28.41 14.80
CA ALA A 769 56.39 -29.08 13.92
C ALA A 769 56.36 -28.61 12.45
N ASN A 770 55.48 -27.67 12.08
CA ASN A 770 55.45 -27.13 10.73
C ASN A 770 56.71 -26.31 10.44
N SER A 771 57.48 -26.71 9.42
CA SER A 771 58.70 -26.01 9.01
C SER A 771 58.47 -24.55 8.60
N GLU A 772 57.25 -24.19 8.22
CA GLU A 772 56.88 -22.82 7.85
C GLU A 772 56.64 -21.92 9.07
N LEU A 773 56.14 -22.49 10.17
CA LEU A 773 55.95 -21.78 11.45
C LEU A 773 57.28 -21.57 12.21
N ALA A 774 58.30 -22.39 11.92
CA ALA A 774 59.63 -22.22 12.49
C ALA A 774 60.28 -20.88 12.10
N LYS A 775 59.87 -20.29 10.98
CA LYS A 775 60.41 -19.02 10.45
C LYS A 775 59.77 -17.77 11.05
N THR A 776 58.62 -17.89 11.71
CA THR A 776 57.82 -16.76 12.22
C THR A 776 58.00 -16.53 13.73
N GLY A 777 58.90 -17.26 14.40
CA GLY A 777 59.18 -17.10 15.83
C GLY A 777 58.14 -17.70 16.78
N VAL A 778 57.06 -18.30 16.26
CA VAL A 778 55.95 -18.90 17.04
C VAL A 778 56.20 -20.38 17.38
N ALA A 779 57.35 -20.94 17.00
CA ALA A 779 57.70 -22.35 17.21
C ALA A 779 57.65 -22.81 18.69
N ASN A 780 57.81 -21.89 19.64
CA ASN A 780 57.79 -22.14 21.08
C ASN A 780 56.53 -21.60 21.78
N GLY A 781 55.51 -21.16 21.02
CA GLY A 781 54.31 -20.52 21.55
C GLY A 781 53.22 -21.50 22.03
N GLU A 782 52.25 -20.96 22.77
CA GLU A 782 51.05 -21.71 23.16
C GLU A 782 50.10 -21.90 21.97
N THR A 783 49.48 -23.09 21.90
CA THR A 783 48.43 -23.41 20.91
C THR A 783 47.09 -23.58 21.60
N LYS A 784 46.01 -23.20 20.93
CA LYS A 784 44.65 -23.40 21.37
C LYS A 784 43.89 -24.24 20.34
N LYS A 785 43.04 -25.14 20.82
CA LYS A 785 42.14 -25.90 19.95
C LYS A 785 41.06 -24.97 19.40
N MET A 786 41.08 -24.71 18.10
CA MET A 786 40.17 -23.79 17.42
C MET A 786 39.48 -24.45 16.23
N ASN A 787 38.23 -24.09 16.00
CA ASN A 787 37.52 -24.38 14.75
C ASN A 787 37.93 -23.35 13.67
N TYR A 788 37.66 -23.64 12.41
CA TYR A 788 38.03 -22.75 11.30
C TYR A 788 37.46 -21.32 11.46
N TYR A 789 36.19 -21.16 11.84
CA TYR A 789 35.62 -19.81 12.05
C TYR A 789 36.27 -19.07 13.24
N GLN A 790 36.67 -19.81 14.28
CA GLN A 790 37.35 -19.24 15.45
C GLN A 790 38.76 -18.79 15.08
N ALA A 791 39.46 -19.52 14.22
CA ALA A 791 40.78 -19.14 13.72
C ALA A 791 40.72 -17.86 12.86
N VAL A 792 39.67 -17.72 12.05
CA VAL A 792 39.40 -16.50 11.27
C VAL A 792 39.05 -15.31 12.17
N ASN A 793 38.22 -15.53 13.20
CA ASN A 793 37.91 -14.51 14.21
C ASN A 793 39.17 -14.03 14.95
N ASP A 794 40.02 -14.97 15.37
CA ASP A 794 41.27 -14.71 16.07
C ASP A 794 42.26 -13.91 15.19
N ALA A 795 42.35 -14.24 13.89
CA ALA A 795 43.14 -13.48 12.92
C ALA A 795 42.67 -12.02 12.81
N MET A 796 41.36 -11.77 12.67
CA MET A 796 40.81 -10.42 12.62
C MET A 796 41.00 -9.68 13.96
N GLY A 797 40.87 -10.38 15.09
CA GLY A 797 41.15 -9.82 16.41
C GLY A 797 42.59 -9.33 16.56
N ILE A 798 43.57 -10.08 16.05
CA ILE A 798 44.98 -9.66 16.02
C ILE A 798 45.16 -8.42 15.15
N VAL A 799 44.54 -8.37 13.97
CA VAL A 799 44.65 -7.19 13.08
C VAL A 799 44.03 -5.96 13.72
N LEU A 800 42.82 -6.06 14.27
CA LEU A 800 42.16 -4.92 14.93
C LEU A 800 42.94 -4.42 16.16
N ALA A 801 43.64 -5.31 16.86
CA ALA A 801 44.49 -4.94 17.99
C ALA A 801 45.84 -4.34 17.57
N THR A 802 46.40 -4.74 16.42
CA THR A 802 47.73 -4.31 15.96
C THR A 802 47.69 -3.06 15.07
N ASP A 803 46.64 -2.91 14.27
CA ASP A 803 46.46 -1.78 13.34
C ASP A 803 45.22 -0.98 13.75
N GLU A 804 45.40 0.28 14.16
CA GLU A 804 44.32 1.19 14.54
C GLU A 804 43.43 1.58 13.34
N THR A 805 43.97 1.52 12.11
CA THR A 805 43.25 1.91 10.90
C THR A 805 42.35 0.82 10.34
N ALA A 806 42.46 -0.41 10.87
CA ALA A 806 41.73 -1.55 10.37
C ALA A 806 40.23 -1.48 10.68
N VAL A 807 39.41 -1.77 9.68
CA VAL A 807 37.95 -1.82 9.78
C VAL A 807 37.41 -3.13 9.23
N VAL A 808 36.41 -3.70 9.89
CA VAL A 808 35.70 -4.92 9.47
C VAL A 808 34.25 -4.56 9.23
N PHE A 809 33.76 -4.75 8.01
CA PHE A 809 32.39 -4.39 7.67
C PHE A 809 31.80 -5.36 6.66
N GLY A 810 30.48 -5.45 6.64
CA GLY A 810 29.76 -6.41 5.82
C GLY A 810 28.36 -6.67 6.36
N GLU A 811 27.76 -7.75 5.90
CA GLU A 811 26.39 -8.11 6.23
C GLU A 811 26.32 -8.79 7.60
N ASP A 812 25.49 -8.25 8.49
CA ASP A 812 25.31 -8.71 9.87
C ASP A 812 26.60 -8.83 10.70
N VAL A 813 27.69 -8.18 10.30
CA VAL A 813 29.02 -8.25 10.93
C VAL A 813 28.98 -7.85 12.41
N SER A 814 28.17 -6.85 12.78
CA SER A 814 28.00 -6.42 14.18
C SER A 814 27.31 -7.48 15.06
N PHE A 815 26.48 -8.36 14.47
CA PHE A 815 25.88 -9.50 15.15
C PHE A 815 26.77 -10.76 15.10
N GLY A 816 27.91 -10.68 14.42
CA GLY A 816 28.88 -11.77 14.26
C GLY A 816 28.93 -12.36 12.84
N GLY A 817 28.16 -11.83 11.89
CA GLY A 817 28.03 -12.38 10.55
C GLY A 817 27.24 -13.69 10.54
N VAL A 818 26.91 -14.19 9.35
CA VAL A 818 26.02 -15.36 9.20
C VAL A 818 26.66 -16.67 9.67
N PHE A 819 27.99 -16.77 9.55
CA PHE A 819 28.77 -17.90 10.06
C PHE A 819 29.38 -17.67 11.46
N ARG A 820 29.05 -16.56 12.14
CA ARG A 820 29.59 -16.18 13.45
C ARG A 820 31.11 -15.92 13.47
N CYS A 821 31.70 -15.58 12.32
CA CYS A 821 33.13 -15.28 12.18
C CYS A 821 33.57 -13.98 12.86
N THR A 822 32.70 -12.98 13.02
CA THR A 822 33.04 -11.69 13.64
C THR A 822 32.45 -11.53 15.04
N SER A 823 31.95 -12.62 15.64
CA SER A 823 31.31 -12.61 16.95
C SER A 823 32.23 -12.01 18.02
N GLY A 824 31.71 -11.08 18.82
CA GLY A 824 32.44 -10.41 19.91
C GLY A 824 33.37 -9.26 19.49
N LEU A 825 33.71 -9.11 18.20
CA LEU A 825 34.64 -8.06 17.76
C LEU A 825 34.05 -6.64 17.91
N ALA A 826 32.76 -6.46 17.66
CA ALA A 826 32.10 -5.15 17.81
C ALA A 826 32.02 -4.68 19.27
N GLU A 827 31.89 -5.61 20.22
CA GLU A 827 31.91 -5.31 21.65
C GLU A 827 33.33 -4.95 22.14
N MET A 828 34.36 -5.59 21.58
CA MET A 828 35.75 -5.38 21.96
C MET A 828 36.37 -4.11 21.37
N PHE A 829 36.11 -3.81 20.10
CA PHE A 829 36.79 -2.73 19.35
C PHE A 829 35.87 -1.55 18.98
N GLY A 830 34.59 -1.63 19.34
CA GLY A 830 33.60 -0.56 19.12
C GLY A 830 32.90 -0.64 17.76
N ARG A 831 31.75 0.07 17.68
CA ARG A 831 30.89 0.09 16.48
C ARG A 831 31.47 0.89 15.32
N ASP A 832 32.43 1.77 15.56
CA ASP A 832 33.04 2.59 14.50
C ASP A 832 34.00 1.79 13.61
N ARG A 833 34.58 0.71 14.17
CA ARG A 833 35.53 -0.17 13.46
C ARG A 833 34.90 -1.47 12.96
N VAL A 834 33.82 -1.91 13.61
CA VAL A 834 33.10 -3.15 13.27
C VAL A 834 31.62 -2.82 13.10
N PHE A 835 31.14 -2.73 11.86
CA PHE A 835 29.78 -2.26 11.55
C PHE A 835 29.11 -2.99 10.40
N ASN A 836 27.78 -2.84 10.34
CA ASN A 836 26.96 -3.40 9.27
C ASN A 836 26.90 -2.46 8.06
N THR A 837 26.89 -3.05 6.87
CA THR A 837 26.57 -2.37 5.61
C THR A 837 25.22 -2.83 5.07
N PRO A 838 24.59 -2.08 4.15
CA PRO A 838 23.43 -2.57 3.39
C PRO A 838 23.76 -3.87 2.63
N LEU A 839 22.73 -4.67 2.36
CA LEU A 839 22.78 -5.92 1.57
C LEU A 839 22.99 -5.62 0.07
N THR A 840 24.14 -5.01 -0.24
CA THR A 840 24.53 -4.62 -1.58
C THR A 840 26.01 -4.89 -1.75
N GLU A 841 26.38 -6.01 -2.36
CA GLU A 841 27.78 -6.44 -2.48
C GLU A 841 28.59 -5.45 -3.32
N GLN A 842 27.96 -4.85 -4.33
CA GLN A 842 28.50 -3.72 -5.08
C GLN A 842 28.86 -2.54 -4.16
N GLY A 843 27.97 -2.21 -3.22
CA GLY A 843 28.19 -1.15 -2.24
C GLY A 843 29.27 -1.49 -1.23
N ILE A 844 29.32 -2.76 -0.76
CA ILE A 844 30.35 -3.27 0.16
C ILE A 844 31.74 -3.18 -0.49
N ALA A 845 31.88 -3.69 -1.72
CA ALA A 845 33.14 -3.62 -2.45
C ALA A 845 33.53 -2.18 -2.78
N GLY A 846 32.58 -1.36 -3.26
CA GLY A 846 32.83 0.06 -3.56
C GLY A 846 33.28 0.85 -2.33
N PHE A 847 32.62 0.64 -1.19
CA PHE A 847 32.99 1.25 0.08
C PHE A 847 34.38 0.78 0.55
N GLY A 848 34.67 -0.52 0.44
CA GLY A 848 35.99 -1.06 0.76
C GLY A 848 37.12 -0.50 -0.10
N ILE A 849 36.89 -0.33 -1.41
CA ILE A 849 37.83 0.32 -2.32
C ILE A 849 38.08 1.77 -1.90
N GLY A 850 37.02 2.52 -1.56
CA GLY A 850 37.13 3.89 -1.07
C GLY A 850 37.93 3.99 0.23
N MET A 851 37.64 3.13 1.20
CA MET A 851 38.37 3.08 2.48
C MET A 851 39.85 2.73 2.28
N ALA A 852 40.13 1.72 1.45
CA ALA A 852 41.50 1.32 1.14
C ALA A 852 42.27 2.43 0.41
N ALA A 853 41.62 3.16 -0.51
CA ALA A 853 42.22 4.30 -1.21
C ALA A 853 42.56 5.48 -0.27
N MET A 854 41.84 5.61 0.85
CA MET A 854 42.13 6.58 1.91
C MET A 854 43.23 6.11 2.88
N GLY A 855 43.80 4.92 2.67
CA GLY A 855 44.89 4.36 3.47
C GLY A 855 44.45 3.51 4.66
N HIS A 856 43.16 3.16 4.77
CA HIS A 856 42.68 2.23 5.78
C HIS A 856 42.88 0.77 5.37
N THR A 857 43.09 -0.11 6.35
CA THR A 857 43.03 -1.56 6.14
C THR A 857 41.57 -2.01 6.16
N ALA A 858 41.01 -2.31 4.99
CA ALA A 858 39.59 -2.62 4.81
C ALA A 858 39.37 -4.13 4.68
N ILE A 859 38.67 -4.71 5.66
CA ILE A 859 38.26 -6.12 5.65
C ILE A 859 36.76 -6.17 5.36
N ALA A 860 36.41 -6.45 4.11
CA ALA A 860 35.04 -6.55 3.64
C ALA A 860 34.56 -8.00 3.71
N GLU A 861 33.43 -8.25 4.37
CA GLU A 861 32.78 -9.57 4.41
C GLU A 861 31.58 -9.59 3.47
N ILE A 862 31.63 -10.46 2.46
CA ILE A 862 30.50 -10.80 1.59
C ILE A 862 29.91 -12.12 2.09
N GLN A 863 28.60 -12.17 2.34
CA GLN A 863 27.95 -13.28 3.04
C GLN A 863 28.11 -14.63 2.33
N PHE A 864 27.99 -14.65 1.00
CA PHE A 864 28.19 -15.83 0.17
C PHE A 864 28.94 -15.47 -1.10
N ALA A 865 29.86 -16.33 -1.51
CA ALA A 865 30.60 -16.16 -2.75
C ALA A 865 29.70 -16.18 -3.99
N ASP A 866 28.51 -16.80 -3.93
CA ASP A 866 27.50 -16.76 -5.00
C ASP A 866 26.95 -15.34 -5.26
N TYR A 867 26.95 -14.47 -4.25
CA TYR A 867 26.47 -13.10 -4.38
C TYR A 867 27.59 -12.10 -4.64
N ILE A 868 28.83 -12.55 -4.90
CA ILE A 868 29.93 -11.64 -5.24
C ILE A 868 29.80 -11.06 -6.66
N PHE A 869 28.95 -11.63 -7.53
CA PHE A 869 28.84 -11.24 -8.94
C PHE A 869 28.36 -9.80 -9.19
N PRO A 870 27.42 -9.20 -8.43
CA PRO A 870 27.12 -7.78 -8.53
C PRO A 870 28.33 -6.88 -8.24
N ALA A 871 29.25 -7.34 -7.39
CA ALA A 871 30.50 -6.64 -7.08
C ALA A 871 31.62 -6.89 -8.11
N PHE A 872 31.36 -7.67 -9.16
CA PHE A 872 32.37 -8.10 -10.13
C PHE A 872 33.05 -6.91 -10.81
N ASP A 873 32.27 -5.90 -11.22
CA ASP A 873 32.81 -4.68 -11.84
C ASP A 873 33.74 -3.93 -10.88
N GLN A 874 33.36 -3.80 -9.61
CA GLN A 874 34.15 -3.10 -8.59
C GLN A 874 35.46 -3.82 -8.32
N LEU A 875 35.45 -5.15 -8.23
CA LEU A 875 36.67 -5.90 -7.96
C LEU A 875 37.59 -5.98 -9.20
N VAL A 876 37.02 -6.21 -10.39
CA VAL A 876 37.80 -6.47 -11.60
C VAL A 876 38.25 -5.19 -12.31
N ASN A 877 37.37 -4.20 -12.45
CA ASN A 877 37.68 -2.97 -13.16
C ASN A 877 38.26 -1.88 -12.26
N GLU A 878 37.78 -1.77 -11.02
CA GLU A 878 38.26 -0.75 -10.10
C GLU A 878 39.41 -1.24 -9.21
N ALA A 879 39.19 -2.23 -8.35
CA ALA A 879 40.17 -2.64 -7.35
C ALA A 879 41.48 -3.16 -7.96
N ALA A 880 41.38 -4.09 -8.92
CA ALA A 880 42.54 -4.72 -9.56
C ALA A 880 43.43 -3.72 -10.32
N LYS A 881 42.82 -2.69 -10.93
CA LYS A 881 43.51 -1.73 -11.80
C LYS A 881 43.90 -0.45 -11.09
N TYR A 882 43.41 -0.21 -9.87
CA TYR A 882 43.54 1.07 -9.17
C TYR A 882 44.99 1.56 -9.06
N ARG A 883 45.90 0.67 -8.65
CA ARG A 883 47.35 0.95 -8.52
C ARG A 883 47.99 1.32 -9.86
N TYR A 884 47.61 0.63 -10.92
CA TYR A 884 48.15 0.87 -12.26
C TYR A 884 47.58 2.14 -12.89
N ARG A 885 46.29 2.42 -12.66
CA ARG A 885 45.61 3.66 -13.11
C ARG A 885 46.23 4.91 -12.50
N SER A 886 46.62 4.83 -11.23
CA SER A 886 47.22 5.97 -10.51
C SER A 886 48.74 6.08 -10.69
N GLY A 887 49.40 5.15 -11.39
CA GLY A 887 50.87 5.08 -11.46
C GLY A 887 51.53 4.82 -10.09
N GLY A 888 50.80 4.20 -9.15
CA GLY A 888 51.28 3.93 -7.79
C GLY A 888 51.12 5.09 -6.80
N ILE A 889 50.50 6.21 -7.20
CA ILE A 889 50.21 7.35 -6.29
C ILE A 889 49.12 6.98 -5.28
N PHE A 890 48.13 6.21 -5.71
CA PHE A 890 47.08 5.67 -4.84
C PHE A 890 46.98 4.15 -5.05
N ASP A 891 46.90 3.38 -3.99
CA ASP A 891 46.67 1.95 -4.05
C ASP A 891 45.53 1.52 -3.14
N VAL A 892 44.95 0.37 -3.46
CA VAL A 892 43.90 -0.28 -2.66
C VAL A 892 44.44 -1.61 -2.12
N GLY A 893 45.74 -1.65 -1.85
CA GLY A 893 46.42 -2.85 -1.35
C GLY A 893 45.94 -3.26 0.04
N GLY A 894 45.36 -2.34 0.82
CA GLY A 894 44.76 -2.64 2.12
C GLY A 894 43.39 -3.34 2.06
N LEU A 895 42.88 -3.69 0.88
CA LEU A 895 41.57 -4.33 0.72
C LEU A 895 41.67 -5.86 0.76
N THR A 896 41.00 -6.47 1.74
CA THR A 896 40.77 -7.92 1.77
C THR A 896 39.27 -8.20 1.76
N VAL A 897 38.81 -8.95 0.75
CA VAL A 897 37.42 -9.37 0.61
C VAL A 897 37.30 -10.83 1.03
N ARG A 898 36.55 -11.09 2.10
CA ARG A 898 36.26 -12.43 2.61
C ARG A 898 34.94 -12.91 2.03
N ALA A 899 34.92 -14.11 1.45
CA ALA A 899 33.73 -14.70 0.86
C ALA A 899 33.63 -16.21 1.16
N PRO A 900 32.60 -16.66 1.87
CA PRO A 900 32.32 -18.08 2.09
C PRO A 900 31.92 -18.77 0.77
N CYS A 901 32.63 -19.83 0.40
CA CYS A 901 32.46 -20.56 -0.87
C CYS A 901 32.30 -22.07 -0.64
N SER A 902 32.19 -22.85 -1.72
CA SER A 902 32.13 -24.32 -1.72
C SER A 902 30.82 -24.91 -1.18
N ALA A 903 30.51 -26.14 -1.56
CA ALA A 903 29.27 -26.83 -1.21
C ALA A 903 29.21 -27.29 0.27
N VAL A 904 27.99 -27.47 0.79
CA VAL A 904 27.73 -27.93 2.18
C VAL A 904 26.80 -29.15 2.21
N GLY A 905 26.15 -29.47 1.08
CA GLY A 905 25.29 -30.65 0.92
C GLY A 905 23.78 -30.37 1.01
N HIS A 906 23.39 -29.12 1.29
CA HIS A 906 22.00 -28.64 1.23
C HIS A 906 21.91 -27.13 0.87
N GLY A 907 22.94 -26.58 0.21
CA GLY A 907 23.02 -25.17 -0.19
C GLY A 907 22.37 -24.88 -1.55
N GLY A 908 22.43 -25.84 -2.47
CA GLY A 908 21.82 -25.73 -3.80
C GLY A 908 22.34 -24.58 -4.67
N HIS A 909 21.46 -24.00 -5.48
CA HIS A 909 21.82 -23.12 -6.60
C HIS A 909 22.56 -21.83 -6.20
N TYR A 910 22.21 -21.22 -5.06
CA TYR A 910 22.66 -19.86 -4.69
C TYR A 910 23.60 -19.83 -3.48
N HIS A 911 24.04 -21.00 -2.99
CA HIS A 911 24.90 -21.07 -1.83
C HIS A 911 26.04 -22.05 -1.98
N SER A 912 26.26 -22.68 -3.13
CA SER A 912 27.27 -23.75 -3.27
C SER A 912 28.26 -23.51 -4.39
N GLN A 913 28.22 -22.37 -5.07
CA GLN A 913 29.11 -22.09 -6.19
C GLN A 913 30.53 -21.75 -5.74
N SER A 914 31.46 -21.98 -6.67
CA SER A 914 32.89 -21.76 -6.54
C SER A 914 33.32 -20.75 -7.62
N PRO A 915 33.37 -19.43 -7.31
CA PRO A 915 33.59 -18.39 -8.31
C PRO A 915 35.07 -18.12 -8.62
N GLU A 916 36.01 -18.91 -8.09
CA GLU A 916 37.46 -18.64 -8.21
C GLU A 916 37.94 -18.40 -9.64
N ALA A 917 37.42 -19.15 -10.63
CA ALA A 917 37.87 -19.08 -12.02
C ALA A 917 37.56 -17.72 -12.67
N TYR A 918 36.42 -17.11 -12.33
CA TYR A 918 36.01 -15.81 -12.89
C TYR A 918 36.94 -14.69 -12.46
N PHE A 919 37.39 -14.71 -11.20
CA PHE A 919 38.32 -13.72 -10.67
C PHE A 919 39.78 -14.02 -11.03
N ALA A 920 40.16 -15.29 -11.18
CA ALA A 920 41.54 -15.69 -11.49
C ALA A 920 42.01 -15.18 -12.86
N HIS A 921 41.10 -14.86 -13.77
CA HIS A 921 41.42 -14.25 -15.06
C HIS A 921 41.81 -12.76 -14.94
N THR A 922 41.70 -12.14 -13.76
CA THR A 922 41.96 -10.70 -13.57
C THR A 922 43.33 -10.45 -12.94
N PRO A 923 44.32 -9.92 -13.69
CA PRO A 923 45.61 -9.52 -13.12
C PRO A 923 45.45 -8.38 -12.10
N GLY A 924 46.28 -8.40 -11.05
CA GLY A 924 46.25 -7.39 -9.99
C GLY A 924 45.44 -7.79 -8.76
N LEU A 925 44.63 -8.86 -8.84
CA LEU A 925 44.02 -9.51 -7.69
C LEU A 925 44.86 -10.69 -7.22
N LYS A 926 44.78 -11.00 -5.92
CA LYS A 926 45.22 -12.28 -5.37
C LYS A 926 44.03 -13.08 -4.88
N ILE A 927 44.06 -14.39 -5.08
CA ILE A 927 42.97 -15.30 -4.69
C ILE A 927 43.55 -16.42 -3.84
N VAL A 928 43.04 -16.53 -2.62
CA VAL A 928 43.53 -17.43 -1.59
C VAL A 928 42.39 -18.33 -1.13
N THR A 929 42.68 -19.61 -0.89
CA THR A 929 41.71 -20.56 -0.32
C THR A 929 42.42 -21.46 0.69
N ALA A 930 41.90 -21.53 1.91
CA ALA A 930 42.52 -22.29 2.98
C ALA A 930 41.77 -23.60 3.26
N ARG A 931 42.51 -24.66 3.59
CA ARG A 931 41.92 -25.97 3.92
C ARG A 931 41.82 -26.27 5.42
N SER A 932 42.59 -25.58 6.27
CA SER A 932 42.68 -25.89 7.70
C SER A 932 42.64 -24.63 8.58
N PRO A 933 42.25 -24.73 9.87
CA PRO A 933 42.24 -23.58 10.78
C PRO A 933 43.61 -22.90 10.94
N ILE A 934 44.72 -23.66 11.01
CA ILE A 934 46.08 -23.08 11.02
C ILE A 934 46.34 -22.30 9.73
N GLN A 935 46.02 -22.90 8.58
CA GLN A 935 46.21 -22.23 7.30
C GLN A 935 45.34 -20.98 7.18
N ALA A 936 44.08 -21.03 7.64
CA ALA A 936 43.14 -19.93 7.55
C ALA A 936 43.65 -18.70 8.30
N LYS A 937 44.11 -18.87 9.54
CA LYS A 937 44.68 -17.77 10.32
C LYS A 937 45.94 -17.20 9.66
N GLY A 938 46.91 -18.05 9.31
CA GLY A 938 48.17 -17.60 8.74
C GLY A 938 48.05 -16.96 7.35
N LEU A 939 47.18 -17.50 6.49
CA LEU A 939 46.94 -16.97 5.14
C LEU A 939 46.08 -15.70 5.18
N LEU A 940 45.12 -15.58 6.10
CA LEU A 940 44.32 -14.36 6.25
C LEU A 940 45.18 -13.19 6.76
N LEU A 941 46.03 -13.43 7.78
CA LEU A 941 47.00 -12.43 8.25
C LEU A 941 47.94 -11.99 7.13
N ALA A 942 48.46 -12.94 6.35
CA ALA A 942 49.30 -12.63 5.19
C ALA A 942 48.53 -11.86 4.10
N SER A 943 47.24 -12.16 3.90
CA SER A 943 46.38 -11.48 2.91
C SER A 943 46.14 -10.02 3.28
N ILE A 944 45.88 -9.75 4.57
CA ILE A 944 45.62 -8.39 5.07
C ILE A 944 46.87 -7.50 5.00
N ARG A 945 48.06 -8.10 5.19
CA ARG A 945 49.35 -7.38 5.19
C ARG A 945 49.95 -7.21 3.80
N ASP A 946 49.56 -8.06 2.84
CA ASP A 946 50.01 -7.96 1.46
C ASP A 946 49.46 -6.69 0.81
N ARG A 947 50.31 -5.92 0.13
CA ARG A 947 49.92 -4.65 -0.50
C ARG A 947 49.29 -4.86 -1.89
N ASN A 948 48.33 -5.79 -2.00
CA ASN A 948 47.49 -6.00 -3.17
C ASN A 948 46.08 -6.39 -2.74
N PRO A 949 45.03 -6.04 -3.51
CA PRO A 949 43.68 -6.48 -3.20
C PRO A 949 43.58 -8.02 -3.23
N VAL A 950 43.11 -8.61 -2.13
CA VAL A 950 43.00 -10.07 -1.96
C VAL A 950 41.55 -10.50 -1.81
N ILE A 951 41.15 -11.55 -2.54
CA ILE A 951 39.91 -12.30 -2.32
C ILE A 951 40.26 -13.57 -1.53
N PHE A 952 39.75 -13.64 -0.31
CA PHE A 952 39.94 -14.76 0.60
C PHE A 952 38.69 -15.64 0.61
N LEU A 953 38.81 -16.82 -0.01
CA LEU A 953 37.72 -17.77 -0.19
C LEU A 953 37.73 -18.81 0.94
N GLU A 954 36.62 -18.87 1.69
CA GLU A 954 36.48 -19.69 2.90
C GLU A 954 35.54 -20.89 2.63
N PRO A 955 36.01 -22.15 2.59
CA PRO A 955 35.12 -23.28 2.33
C PRO A 955 34.15 -23.52 3.49
N LYS A 956 32.85 -23.39 3.22
CA LYS A 956 31.78 -23.36 4.24
C LYS A 956 31.70 -24.62 5.10
N ILE A 957 31.92 -25.80 4.51
CA ILE A 957 31.89 -27.07 5.23
C ILE A 957 32.93 -27.13 6.36
N LEU A 958 34.04 -26.39 6.23
CA LEU A 958 35.16 -26.43 7.16
C LEU A 958 34.94 -25.58 8.42
N TYR A 959 34.02 -24.62 8.40
CA TYR A 959 33.77 -23.73 9.54
C TYR A 959 33.60 -24.47 10.86
N ARG A 960 32.79 -25.54 10.85
CA ARG A 960 32.49 -26.35 12.05
C ARG A 960 33.15 -27.73 12.02
N ALA A 961 33.42 -28.28 10.84
CA ALA A 961 33.94 -29.63 10.70
C ALA A 961 35.45 -29.73 11.00
N ALA A 962 36.22 -28.68 10.71
CA ALA A 962 37.66 -28.69 10.90
C ALA A 962 38.04 -28.08 12.27
N VAL A 963 38.67 -28.88 13.12
CA VAL A 963 39.11 -28.49 14.46
C VAL A 963 40.58 -28.84 14.63
N GLU A 964 41.44 -27.83 14.81
CA GLU A 964 42.90 -28.00 14.81
C GLU A 964 43.53 -27.26 16.01
N GLN A 965 44.72 -27.68 16.45
CA GLN A 965 45.54 -26.89 17.40
C GLN A 965 46.19 -25.73 16.67
N VAL A 966 45.76 -24.50 16.95
CA VAL A 966 46.23 -23.29 16.27
C VAL A 966 47.12 -22.47 17.21
N PRO A 967 48.31 -22.00 16.77
CA PRO A 967 49.11 -21.08 17.56
C PRO A 967 48.37 -19.77 17.87
N ILE A 968 48.40 -19.33 19.13
CA ILE A 968 47.74 -18.08 19.56
C ILE A 968 48.48 -16.85 19.04
N GLY A 969 49.81 -16.94 18.94
CA GLY A 969 50.66 -15.85 18.44
C GLY A 969 50.33 -15.41 17.02
N ASP A 970 50.89 -14.27 16.65
CA ASP A 970 50.82 -13.69 15.31
C ASP A 970 51.82 -14.41 14.38
N TYR A 971 51.35 -14.95 13.26
CA TYR A 971 52.17 -15.60 12.25
C TYR A 971 51.54 -15.50 10.86
N GLU A 972 52.39 -15.59 9.84
CA GLU A 972 51.99 -15.56 8.44
C GLU A 972 52.44 -16.80 7.71
N LEU A 973 51.67 -17.19 6.69
CA LEU A 973 52.05 -18.21 5.73
C LEU A 973 52.31 -17.57 4.36
N PRO A 974 53.31 -18.04 3.59
CA PRO A 974 53.67 -17.43 2.33
C PRO A 974 52.54 -17.57 1.30
N LEU A 975 52.09 -16.45 0.73
CA LEU A 975 51.17 -16.42 -0.40
C LEU A 975 51.88 -16.84 -1.69
N GLY A 976 51.18 -17.55 -2.58
CA GLY A 976 51.72 -17.99 -3.87
C GLY A 976 52.64 -19.20 -3.83
N LYS A 977 52.66 -19.93 -2.70
CA LYS A 977 53.47 -21.13 -2.51
C LYS A 977 52.60 -22.34 -2.16
N ALA A 978 52.73 -23.42 -2.94
CA ALA A 978 51.99 -24.65 -2.71
C ALA A 978 52.63 -25.53 -1.62
N GLU A 979 51.84 -26.34 -0.94
CA GLU A 979 52.29 -27.30 0.08
C GLU A 979 52.20 -28.73 -0.45
N VAL A 980 53.32 -29.46 -0.40
CA VAL A 980 53.32 -30.90 -0.66
C VAL A 980 52.95 -31.63 0.63
N LEU A 981 51.73 -32.14 0.70
CA LEU A 981 51.19 -32.80 1.90
C LEU A 981 51.76 -34.20 2.08
N LYS A 982 51.94 -34.89 0.96
CA LYS A 982 52.43 -36.27 0.95
C LYS A 982 53.29 -36.48 -0.30
N PRO A 983 54.57 -36.86 -0.17
CA PRO A 983 55.40 -37.19 -1.31
C PRO A 983 55.02 -38.56 -1.88
N GLY A 984 55.06 -38.70 -3.20
CA GLY A 984 54.72 -39.94 -3.92
C GLY A 984 55.59 -40.14 -5.15
N LYS A 985 55.39 -41.24 -5.88
CA LYS A 985 56.20 -41.58 -7.07
C LYS A 985 55.40 -41.78 -8.35
N ASP A 986 54.17 -42.27 -8.27
CA ASP A 986 53.47 -42.79 -9.45
C ASP A 986 52.53 -41.76 -10.08
N VAL A 987 51.86 -40.93 -9.26
CA VAL A 987 50.91 -39.90 -9.73
C VAL A 987 50.99 -38.65 -8.86
N THR A 988 50.97 -37.48 -9.49
CA THR A 988 50.75 -36.19 -8.80
C THR A 988 49.26 -35.87 -8.78
N VAL A 989 48.74 -35.55 -7.60
CA VAL A 989 47.34 -35.21 -7.34
C VAL A 989 47.28 -33.80 -6.73
N ILE A 990 46.46 -32.93 -7.33
CA ILE A 990 46.32 -31.52 -6.91
C ILE A 990 44.88 -31.27 -6.48
N GLY A 991 44.72 -30.56 -5.36
CA GLY A 991 43.46 -29.97 -4.95
C GLY A 991 43.67 -28.74 -4.08
N TRP A 992 42.56 -28.14 -3.65
CA TRP A 992 42.54 -27.01 -2.72
C TRP A 992 41.23 -27.00 -1.93
N GLY A 993 41.21 -26.27 -0.80
CA GLY A 993 40.04 -26.16 0.06
C GLY A 993 39.52 -27.50 0.58
N SER A 994 38.21 -27.70 0.54
CA SER A 994 37.50 -28.93 0.96
C SER A 994 37.87 -30.17 0.15
N GLN A 995 38.26 -30.01 -1.12
CA GLN A 995 38.52 -31.13 -2.02
C GLN A 995 39.73 -31.98 -1.58
N ILE A 996 40.65 -31.42 -0.79
CA ILE A 996 41.80 -32.15 -0.23
C ILE A 996 41.37 -33.37 0.59
N TYR A 997 40.24 -33.30 1.31
CA TYR A 997 39.75 -34.41 2.13
C TYR A 997 39.18 -35.56 1.28
N ALA A 998 38.49 -35.24 0.18
CA ALA A 998 38.04 -36.24 -0.78
C ALA A 998 39.23 -36.92 -1.47
N LEU A 999 40.28 -36.16 -1.78
CA LEU A 999 41.53 -36.68 -2.34
C LEU A 999 42.29 -37.56 -1.35
N GLU A 1000 42.32 -37.23 -0.06
CA GLU A 1000 42.94 -38.07 0.98
C GLU A 1000 42.32 -39.47 0.99
N ASN A 1001 40.97 -39.53 0.99
CA ASN A 1001 40.23 -40.78 0.98
C ASN A 1001 40.49 -41.57 -0.32
N ALA A 1002 40.51 -40.91 -1.47
CA ALA A 1002 40.84 -41.52 -2.75
C ALA A 1002 42.27 -42.09 -2.78
N ILE A 1003 43.24 -41.38 -2.21
CA ILE A 1003 44.63 -41.81 -2.12
C ILE A 1003 44.77 -43.01 -1.19
N ASN A 1004 44.08 -43.02 -0.04
CA ASN A 1004 44.08 -44.19 0.85
C ASN A 1004 43.54 -45.44 0.13
N MET A 1005 42.51 -45.29 -0.71
CA MET A 1005 42.00 -46.38 -1.57
C MET A 1005 43.02 -46.78 -2.65
N ALA A 1006 43.74 -45.83 -3.25
CA ALA A 1006 44.79 -46.11 -4.23
C ALA A 1006 46.01 -46.83 -3.65
N GLU A 1007 46.43 -46.46 -2.44
CA GLU A 1007 47.54 -47.11 -1.74
C GLU A 1007 47.21 -48.53 -1.32
N SER A 1008 45.95 -48.83 -0.99
CA SER A 1008 45.50 -50.21 -0.75
C SER A 1008 45.69 -51.12 -1.97
N LYS A 1009 45.84 -50.53 -3.16
CA LYS A 1009 46.12 -51.21 -4.43
C LYS A 1009 47.57 -51.03 -4.92
N GLY A 1010 48.45 -50.49 -4.09
CA GLY A 1010 49.88 -50.34 -4.38
C GLY A 1010 50.29 -49.11 -5.20
N ILE A 1011 49.41 -48.12 -5.38
CA ILE A 1011 49.71 -46.89 -6.14
C ILE A 1011 50.20 -45.79 -5.17
N SER A 1012 51.41 -45.25 -5.41
CA SER A 1012 51.99 -44.17 -4.62
C SER A 1012 51.64 -42.78 -5.18
N CYS A 1013 50.75 -42.06 -4.50
CA CYS A 1013 50.29 -40.73 -4.92
C CYS A 1013 51.01 -39.59 -4.17
N GLU A 1014 51.46 -38.58 -4.91
CA GLU A 1014 51.96 -37.30 -4.37
C GLU A 1014 50.81 -36.30 -4.30
N LEU A 1015 50.47 -35.80 -3.10
CA LEU A 1015 49.36 -34.86 -2.90
C LEU A 1015 49.88 -33.43 -2.68
N ILE A 1016 49.38 -32.49 -3.49
CA ILE A 1016 49.71 -31.07 -3.42
C ILE A 1016 48.45 -30.26 -3.10
N ASP A 1017 48.57 -29.37 -2.12
CA ASP A 1017 47.61 -28.31 -1.80
C ASP A 1017 48.11 -26.98 -2.37
N LEU A 1018 47.33 -26.36 -3.25
CA LEU A 1018 47.74 -25.11 -3.90
C LEU A 1018 47.78 -23.91 -2.95
N ARG A 1019 46.86 -23.83 -1.96
CA ARG A 1019 46.60 -22.68 -1.05
C ARG A 1019 46.24 -21.34 -1.72
N THR A 1020 46.84 -21.04 -2.86
CA THR A 1020 46.72 -19.79 -3.61
C THR A 1020 46.38 -20.13 -5.05
N ILE A 1021 45.30 -19.56 -5.57
CA ILE A 1021 44.85 -19.76 -6.94
C ILE A 1021 45.53 -18.74 -7.86
N LEU A 1022 45.68 -17.49 -7.38
CA LEU A 1022 46.38 -16.44 -8.10
C LEU A 1022 47.25 -15.63 -7.12
N PRO A 1023 48.58 -15.58 -7.31
CA PRO A 1023 49.38 -16.45 -8.17
C PRO A 1023 49.41 -17.89 -7.64
N TRP A 1024 49.49 -18.89 -8.52
CA TRP A 1024 49.71 -20.29 -8.14
C TRP A 1024 51.16 -20.73 -8.39
N ASP A 1025 51.63 -21.70 -7.61
CA ASP A 1025 53.02 -22.16 -7.64
C ASP A 1025 53.28 -23.18 -8.77
N VAL A 1026 53.55 -22.65 -9.96
CA VAL A 1026 53.81 -23.47 -11.16
C VAL A 1026 55.07 -24.32 -11.00
N GLU A 1027 56.09 -23.83 -10.29
CA GLU A 1027 57.36 -24.53 -10.17
C GLU A 1027 57.25 -25.80 -9.34
N THR A 1028 56.58 -25.72 -8.20
CA THR A 1028 56.38 -26.88 -7.31
C THR A 1028 55.58 -27.97 -8.02
N VAL A 1029 54.52 -27.58 -8.74
CA VAL A 1029 53.71 -28.53 -9.52
C VAL A 1029 54.53 -29.13 -10.66
N ALA A 1030 55.24 -28.33 -11.45
CA ALA A 1030 56.06 -28.83 -12.56
C ALA A 1030 57.18 -29.79 -12.08
N LYS A 1031 57.82 -29.50 -10.93
CA LYS A 1031 58.81 -30.40 -10.32
C LYS A 1031 58.19 -31.74 -9.92
N SER A 1032 56.98 -31.72 -9.36
CA SER A 1032 56.24 -32.93 -9.01
C SER A 1032 55.84 -33.75 -10.23
N VAL A 1033 55.27 -33.11 -11.25
CA VAL A 1033 54.87 -33.78 -12.50
C VAL A 1033 56.09 -34.33 -13.25
N ASN A 1034 57.22 -33.63 -13.23
CA ASN A 1034 58.46 -34.18 -13.80
C ASN A 1034 58.96 -35.43 -13.06
N LYS A 1035 58.65 -35.56 -11.77
CA LYS A 1035 59.00 -36.72 -10.95
C LYS A 1035 58.05 -37.90 -11.22
N THR A 1036 56.75 -37.67 -11.28
CA THR A 1036 55.71 -38.72 -11.35
C THR A 1036 55.28 -39.08 -12.77
N GLY A 1037 55.41 -38.17 -13.73
CA GLY A 1037 54.98 -38.33 -15.12
C GLY A 1037 53.47 -38.26 -15.34
N ARG A 1038 52.64 -38.19 -14.28
CA ARG A 1038 51.17 -38.23 -14.36
C ARG A 1038 50.54 -37.18 -13.46
N LEU A 1039 49.45 -36.56 -13.92
CA LEU A 1039 48.76 -35.49 -13.19
C LEU A 1039 47.24 -35.69 -13.12
N VAL A 1040 46.70 -35.56 -11.91
CA VAL A 1040 45.26 -35.52 -11.59
C VAL A 1040 44.96 -34.21 -10.85
N ILE A 1041 43.95 -33.48 -11.30
CA ILE A 1041 43.50 -32.22 -10.68
C ILE A 1041 42.05 -32.38 -10.25
N ALA A 1042 41.71 -32.04 -9.01
CA ALA A 1042 40.35 -32.07 -8.52
C ALA A 1042 39.94 -30.76 -7.82
N HIS A 1043 38.73 -30.27 -8.14
CA HIS A 1043 38.08 -29.13 -7.48
C HIS A 1043 36.55 -29.15 -7.68
N GLU A 1044 35.83 -28.34 -6.90
CA GLU A 1044 34.35 -28.33 -6.91
C GLU A 1044 33.74 -27.58 -8.11
N ALA A 1045 34.39 -26.53 -8.63
CA ALA A 1045 33.89 -25.76 -9.76
C ALA A 1045 33.68 -26.62 -11.05
N PRO A 1046 32.85 -26.16 -12.01
CA PRO A 1046 32.62 -26.87 -13.27
C PRO A 1046 33.90 -27.19 -14.05
N LYS A 1047 33.84 -28.24 -14.89
CA LYS A 1047 34.97 -28.70 -15.71
C LYS A 1047 35.28 -27.74 -16.85
N THR A 1048 34.25 -27.17 -17.46
CA THR A 1048 34.35 -26.21 -18.56
C THR A 1048 34.79 -24.85 -18.02
N GLN A 1049 35.88 -24.29 -18.59
CA GLN A 1049 36.48 -23.02 -18.18
C GLN A 1049 36.91 -22.92 -16.69
N GLY A 1050 36.96 -24.03 -15.96
CA GLY A 1050 37.47 -24.07 -14.59
C GLY A 1050 38.98 -23.89 -14.50
N PHE A 1051 39.49 -23.52 -13.31
CA PHE A 1051 40.92 -23.28 -13.08
C PHE A 1051 41.82 -24.49 -13.36
N ALA A 1052 41.30 -25.72 -13.26
CA ALA A 1052 42.03 -26.91 -13.68
C ALA A 1052 42.44 -26.90 -15.17
N ALA A 1053 41.72 -26.17 -16.03
CA ALA A 1053 42.11 -26.02 -17.44
C ALA A 1053 43.43 -25.26 -17.59
N GLU A 1054 43.61 -24.19 -16.82
CA GLU A 1054 44.83 -23.37 -16.82
C GLU A 1054 46.05 -24.17 -16.31
N ILE A 1055 45.88 -24.88 -15.19
CA ILE A 1055 46.95 -25.75 -14.65
C ILE A 1055 47.32 -26.82 -15.69
N ALA A 1056 46.33 -27.46 -16.31
CA ALA A 1056 46.58 -28.49 -17.32
C ALA A 1056 47.33 -27.93 -18.54
N SER A 1057 46.97 -26.73 -19.02
CA SER A 1057 47.64 -26.07 -20.13
C SER A 1057 49.09 -25.69 -19.78
N SER A 1058 49.28 -25.00 -18.66
CA SER A 1058 50.60 -24.57 -18.17
C SER A 1058 51.55 -25.74 -17.93
N ILE A 1059 51.06 -26.87 -17.42
CA ILE A 1059 51.86 -28.08 -17.22
C ILE A 1059 52.11 -28.81 -18.54
N MET A 1060 51.15 -28.85 -19.45
CA MET A 1060 51.37 -29.41 -20.78
C MET A 1060 52.51 -28.66 -21.51
N GLU A 1061 52.55 -27.33 -21.44
CA GLU A 1061 53.62 -26.53 -22.06
C GLU A 1061 55.00 -26.80 -21.45
N ARG A 1062 55.10 -26.92 -20.11
CA ARG A 1062 56.38 -27.04 -19.40
C ARG A 1062 56.90 -28.47 -19.28
N CYS A 1063 56.00 -29.44 -19.20
CA CYS A 1063 56.30 -30.84 -18.90
C CYS A 1063 55.92 -31.79 -20.06
N PHE A 1064 55.71 -31.27 -21.27
CA PHE A 1064 55.25 -32.05 -22.44
C PHE A 1064 56.03 -33.36 -22.64
N LEU A 1065 57.36 -33.29 -22.60
CA LEU A 1065 58.24 -34.44 -22.85
C LEU A 1065 58.23 -35.50 -21.73
N ARG A 1066 57.66 -35.16 -20.57
CA ARG A 1066 57.69 -36.00 -19.36
C ARG A 1066 56.33 -36.56 -18.98
N LEU A 1067 55.24 -36.06 -19.57
CA LEU A 1067 53.88 -36.54 -19.34
C LEU A 1067 53.68 -37.91 -19.99
N GLU A 1068 53.43 -38.93 -19.17
CA GLU A 1068 53.17 -40.32 -19.59
C GLU A 1068 51.69 -40.56 -19.91
N ALA A 1069 50.79 -39.78 -19.32
CA ALA A 1069 49.35 -39.93 -19.47
C ALA A 1069 48.65 -38.57 -19.66
N PRO A 1070 47.49 -38.52 -20.32
CA PRO A 1070 46.68 -37.30 -20.43
C PRO A 1070 46.21 -36.86 -19.04
N ILE A 1071 46.36 -35.56 -18.78
CA ILE A 1071 46.03 -34.93 -17.50
C ILE A 1071 44.53 -35.14 -17.19
N GLN A 1072 44.24 -35.75 -16.04
CA GLN A 1072 42.86 -36.01 -15.62
C GLN A 1072 42.31 -34.83 -14.81
N ARG A 1073 41.21 -34.23 -15.28
CA ARG A 1073 40.49 -33.14 -14.61
C ARG A 1073 39.19 -33.67 -14.02
N ILE A 1074 39.17 -33.81 -12.69
CA ILE A 1074 38.07 -34.38 -11.90
C ILE A 1074 37.34 -33.21 -11.21
N CYS A 1075 36.44 -32.58 -11.95
CA CYS A 1075 35.74 -31.37 -11.53
C CYS A 1075 34.25 -31.63 -11.31
N GLY A 1076 33.53 -30.62 -10.79
CA GLY A 1076 32.07 -30.59 -10.81
C GLY A 1076 31.51 -30.79 -12.23
N TRP A 1077 30.27 -31.28 -12.34
CA TRP A 1077 29.62 -31.45 -13.64
C TRP A 1077 29.31 -30.10 -14.29
N ASP A 1078 29.22 -30.05 -15.63
CA ASP A 1078 28.89 -28.82 -16.36
C ASP A 1078 27.36 -28.57 -16.35
N THR A 1079 26.81 -28.45 -15.15
CA THR A 1079 25.39 -28.18 -14.89
C THR A 1079 25.28 -27.10 -13.81
N PRO A 1080 24.19 -26.32 -13.78
CA PRO A 1080 23.90 -25.49 -12.61
C PRO A 1080 23.90 -26.33 -11.32
N PHE A 1081 24.45 -25.78 -10.23
CA PHE A 1081 24.58 -26.50 -8.95
C PHE A 1081 23.22 -27.04 -8.46
N PRO A 1082 22.98 -28.36 -8.44
CA PRO A 1082 21.66 -28.91 -8.15
C PRO A 1082 21.32 -28.83 -6.65
N LEU A 1083 20.06 -28.56 -6.30
CA LEU A 1083 19.60 -28.50 -4.91
C LEU A 1083 19.63 -29.87 -4.19
N VAL A 1084 18.90 -30.86 -4.71
CA VAL A 1084 18.78 -32.20 -4.08
C VAL A 1084 20.01 -33.07 -4.40
N PHE A 1085 20.59 -32.89 -5.59
CA PHE A 1085 21.70 -33.71 -6.08
C PHE A 1085 23.08 -33.08 -5.85
N GLU A 1086 23.20 -32.15 -4.89
CA GLU A 1086 24.46 -31.44 -4.59
C GLU A 1086 25.63 -32.42 -4.31
N LYS A 1087 25.37 -33.50 -3.58
CA LYS A 1087 26.36 -34.57 -3.31
C LYS A 1087 26.84 -35.27 -4.59
N PHE A 1088 25.96 -35.45 -5.58
CA PHE A 1088 26.31 -36.09 -6.85
C PHE A 1088 27.06 -35.15 -7.81
N TYR A 1089 26.84 -33.85 -7.65
CA TYR A 1089 27.54 -32.83 -8.40
C TYR A 1089 29.04 -32.79 -8.06
N MET A 1090 29.36 -32.85 -6.76
CA MET A 1090 30.72 -32.74 -6.27
C MET A 1090 31.59 -33.95 -6.68
N PRO A 1091 32.90 -33.75 -6.91
CA PRO A 1091 33.81 -34.86 -7.17
C PRO A 1091 34.09 -35.65 -5.89
N ASP A 1092 33.36 -36.75 -5.73
CA ASP A 1092 33.49 -37.66 -4.58
C ASP A 1092 34.80 -38.48 -4.59
N ALA A 1093 35.15 -39.09 -3.45
CA ALA A 1093 36.36 -39.90 -3.26
C ALA A 1093 36.47 -41.05 -4.28
N ILE A 1094 35.34 -41.70 -4.62
CA ILE A 1094 35.29 -42.79 -5.59
C ILE A 1094 35.66 -42.29 -7.00
N ARG A 1095 35.14 -41.12 -7.38
CA ARG A 1095 35.39 -40.52 -8.70
C ARG A 1095 36.85 -40.04 -8.81
N CYS A 1096 37.38 -39.49 -7.71
CA CYS A 1096 38.80 -39.16 -7.59
C CYS A 1096 39.69 -40.41 -7.72
N PHE A 1097 39.33 -41.50 -7.06
CA PHE A 1097 40.04 -42.78 -7.13
C PHE A 1097 40.02 -43.39 -8.55
N ASP A 1098 38.86 -43.39 -9.22
CA ASP A 1098 38.76 -43.85 -10.62
C ASP A 1098 39.63 -43.01 -11.57
N GLY A 1099 39.69 -41.70 -11.37
CA GLY A 1099 40.57 -40.84 -12.17
C GLY A 1099 42.06 -41.05 -11.91
N ILE A 1100 42.47 -41.33 -10.66
CA ILE A 1100 43.85 -41.76 -10.34
C ILE A 1100 44.16 -43.07 -11.06
N LYS A 1101 43.27 -44.05 -10.97
CA LYS A 1101 43.44 -45.36 -11.63
C LYS A 1101 43.58 -45.19 -13.15
N LYS A 1102 42.71 -44.40 -13.78
CA LYS A 1102 42.78 -44.09 -15.22
C LYS A 1102 44.09 -43.42 -15.65
N ALA A 1103 44.68 -42.57 -14.78
CA ALA A 1103 45.97 -41.96 -15.08
C ALA A 1103 47.12 -42.98 -15.01
N VAL A 1104 47.05 -43.93 -14.07
CA VAL A 1104 48.08 -44.97 -13.90
C VAL A 1104 48.00 -46.05 -14.99
N ASP A 1105 46.79 -46.47 -15.35
CA ASP A 1105 46.54 -47.56 -16.30
C ASP A 1105 46.66 -47.16 -17.79
N TYR A 1106 46.92 -45.88 -18.09
CA TYR A 1106 47.12 -45.36 -19.46
C TYR A 1106 48.49 -45.77 -20.01
#